data_AF-A0A958L0Y9-F1
#
_entry.id   AF-A0A958L0Y9-F1
#
_cell.length_a   1.000
_cell.length_b   1.000
_cell.length_c   1.000
_cell.angle_alpha   90.00
_cell.angle_beta   90.00
_cell.angle_gamma   90.00
#
_symmetry.space_group_name_H-M   'P 1'
#
loop_
_entity.id
_entity.type
_entity.pdbx_description
1 polymer ?
#
loop_
_entity_poly.entity_id
_entity_poly.type
_entity_poly.pdbx_seq_one_letter_code
_entity_poly.pdbx_strand_id
1 'polypeptide(L)'
;MMRSVGQILQNKRFQDWVVSILGCFFLAISVPALAEHLVEAVPSGMNVEEMELASVGCKDCHLKTDAPTMHENPGVVIGCTHCHGGDASVRAEGLKPDGPEYEKAKAGAHVLPTHPEWWPNSGNPVNSYTNLLKEPAEFVKFVNPGDLRVAAESCGGCHAKIVRAVQKSLMTTSAMLWGGGAYNNNILPYKKYVLGESYGRDGEAQSIVDESEISEERKAKGALPSLTAMPQWEVIAPGDVFRIFERGGEFVRTQFPEIGNPNPFEEPGRPDVLQSNRGPATGARIAVPVLNIHKTRLNDPHLSFLGTNDHPGDYRSSGCTACHAVYANDRSTKHSGPYGQFGHEGKSQSIDPTIPKDEEGHPIKHVFTRAIPTSQCMVCHMHQPNMFVNSYLGYTMWDYESDAPFMWPEKQQYPTHEERITAYRSNPEGAAARGKWKDIDFLKAVSELNSELKNTQFADYHGHGWNFRAVFKKDRKGNLLDADGNQISSTDPEKFKKAVHMSDIHLDKGMHCMDCHFQQDAHGDGHIYGEVAQSVEIRCQDCHGSVKGYATLKTSGPASPKGGTDLSLMRTPFGDARFIWKGSKLYQRSSVTEGMEWEVRQVRDSIDPSHPHYNEASARAKTVQAFRDGDKDPRWGDLKAIDSATDLDALLAHNNDEMSCFACHSSWVTSCAGCHLPIEANWKEKSKHYDGKQTRNFATYNPQVVRDQMFQLGKHGPAKNGRIVPIRSSSALILTSTDINRQKIYMQQPPTAASGHSSQAFAPHFPHTVRTKETKHCVDCHISRDNDNNAIMAQLFLYGTNFVNFMGAYTYVGTGEDGVEAVRVTEIDEPQAVIGSYLHRYSYPDYFKEHVEKNHLELQESHLHHGAGGVTNTIQHRGEYLYTTAGEGGFR
;
A
#
# COMPACT_ATOMS: atom_id res chain seq x y z
N MET A 1 -59.87 22.46 25.05
CA MET A 1 -58.77 23.30 24.57
C MET A 1 -57.47 22.85 25.24
N MET A 2 -56.64 21.89 24.80
CA MET A 2 -56.61 20.96 23.65
C MET A 2 -56.79 21.55 22.23
N ARG A 3 -55.81 21.22 21.37
CA ARG A 3 -55.73 21.39 19.90
C ARG A 3 -55.55 22.82 19.36
N SER A 4 -54.30 23.16 18.98
CA SER A 4 -53.98 23.98 17.78
C SER A 4 -52.48 24.02 17.41
N VAL A 5 -51.55 23.66 18.30
CA VAL A 5 -50.08 23.63 18.02
C VAL A 5 -49.66 22.52 17.01
N GLY A 6 -50.57 21.65 16.57
CA GLY A 6 -50.23 20.37 15.92
C GLY A 6 -50.62 20.15 14.46
N GLN A 7 -51.11 21.15 13.71
CA GLN A 7 -51.77 20.87 12.40
C GLN A 7 -51.33 21.66 11.16
N ILE A 8 -50.38 22.61 11.27
CA ILE A 8 -49.86 23.35 10.09
C ILE A 8 -48.49 22.80 9.60
N LEU A 9 -47.76 22.07 10.45
CA LEU A 9 -46.48 21.41 10.10
C LEU A 9 -46.65 19.95 9.62
N GLN A 10 -47.86 19.52 9.23
CA GLN A 10 -48.16 18.14 8.80
C GLN A 10 -48.68 18.04 7.34
N ASN A 11 -48.44 19.03 6.49
CA ASN A 11 -48.93 18.98 5.10
C ASN A 11 -47.95 18.22 4.17
N LYS A 12 -48.10 16.89 4.12
CA LYS A 12 -47.29 15.97 3.29
C LYS A 12 -47.02 16.47 1.87
N ARG A 13 -48.03 17.06 1.20
CA ARG A 13 -47.92 17.52 -0.20
C ARG A 13 -46.82 18.55 -0.46
N PHE A 14 -46.35 19.29 0.55
CA PHE A 14 -45.25 20.24 0.38
C PHE A 14 -43.87 19.56 0.50
N GLN A 15 -43.74 18.55 1.35
CA GLN A 15 -42.56 17.68 1.38
C GLN A 15 -42.48 16.80 0.12
N ASP A 16 -43.61 16.26 -0.33
CA ASP A 16 -43.71 15.47 -1.57
C ASP A 16 -43.26 16.30 -2.80
N TRP A 17 -43.45 17.63 -2.80
CA TRP A 17 -43.03 18.50 -3.91
C TRP A 17 -41.51 18.73 -3.95
N VAL A 18 -40.86 18.92 -2.80
CA VAL A 18 -39.39 19.07 -2.71
C VAL A 18 -38.68 17.74 -2.92
N VAL A 19 -39.24 16.64 -2.39
CA VAL A 19 -38.70 15.27 -2.60
C VAL A 19 -38.86 14.84 -4.06
N SER A 20 -39.87 15.32 -4.80
CA SER A 20 -40.01 15.02 -6.24
C SER A 20 -38.92 15.65 -7.11
N ILE A 21 -38.29 16.76 -6.69
CA ILE A 21 -37.16 17.36 -7.43
C ILE A 21 -35.85 16.60 -7.16
N LEU A 22 -35.68 16.06 -5.95
CA LEU A 22 -34.64 15.05 -5.66
C LEU A 22 -34.96 13.66 -6.27
N GLY A 23 -36.21 13.45 -6.69
CA GLY A 23 -36.70 12.23 -7.34
C GLY A 23 -36.30 12.09 -8.81
N CYS A 24 -35.81 13.16 -9.45
CA CYS A 24 -35.20 13.09 -10.79
C CYS A 24 -33.74 12.62 -10.73
N PHE A 25 -33.53 11.45 -10.12
CA PHE A 25 -32.51 10.52 -10.57
C PHE A 25 -32.66 10.34 -12.10
N PHE A 26 -31.54 10.24 -12.84
CA PHE A 26 -31.49 10.02 -14.29
C PHE A 26 -31.98 11.17 -15.21
N LEU A 27 -31.52 12.39 -14.97
CA LEU A 27 -31.24 13.29 -16.11
C LEU A 27 -29.85 12.96 -16.67
N ALA A 28 -29.85 12.04 -17.63
CA ALA A 28 -28.77 11.64 -18.52
C ALA A 28 -27.44 12.42 -18.39
N ILE A 29 -26.63 12.06 -17.40
CA ILE A 29 -25.21 11.86 -17.70
C ILE A 29 -25.23 10.79 -18.77
N SER A 30 -24.80 11.13 -19.97
CA SER A 30 -24.47 10.14 -20.99
C SER A 30 -23.33 9.30 -20.44
N VAL A 31 -23.69 8.22 -19.73
CA VAL A 31 -22.87 7.02 -19.71
C VAL A 31 -22.56 6.75 -21.19
N PRO A 32 -21.28 6.71 -21.60
CA PRO A 32 -20.92 6.09 -22.86
C PRO A 32 -21.24 4.61 -22.68
N ALA A 33 -22.51 4.26 -22.88
CA ALA A 33 -22.92 2.87 -23.01
C ALA A 33 -22.14 2.35 -24.22
N LEU A 34 -21.27 1.37 -23.95
CA LEU A 34 -20.20 0.94 -24.84
C LEU A 34 -20.57 1.07 -26.32
N ALA A 35 -20.02 2.10 -26.96
CA ALA A 35 -19.56 1.93 -28.32
C ALA A 35 -18.32 1.04 -28.24
N GLU A 36 -18.53 -0.26 -28.09
CA GLU A 36 -17.55 -1.24 -28.52
C GLU A 36 -17.32 -0.98 -30.01
N HIS A 37 -16.27 -0.20 -30.31
CA HIS A 37 -15.44 -0.59 -31.43
C HIS A 37 -15.02 -2.02 -31.13
N LEU A 38 -15.71 -2.97 -31.76
CA LEU A 38 -15.38 -4.38 -31.78
C LEU A 38 -14.04 -4.52 -32.52
N VAL A 39 -12.96 -4.14 -31.84
CA VAL A 39 -11.61 -4.41 -32.29
C VAL A 39 -11.41 -5.91 -32.12
N GLU A 40 -11.29 -6.60 -33.25
CA GLU A 40 -11.23 -8.05 -33.28
C GLU A 40 -9.98 -8.52 -32.53
N ALA A 41 -10.18 -9.41 -31.55
CA ALA A 41 -9.07 -9.97 -30.79
C ALA A 41 -8.20 -10.87 -31.66
N VAL A 42 -6.92 -10.99 -31.33
CA VAL A 42 -5.96 -11.86 -32.03
C VAL A 42 -6.56 -13.26 -32.19
N PRO A 43 -6.71 -13.77 -33.43
CA PRO A 43 -7.32 -15.07 -33.68
C PRO A 43 -6.57 -16.20 -32.96
N SER A 44 -7.31 -17.09 -32.30
CA SER A 44 -6.74 -18.30 -31.72
C SER A 44 -6.56 -19.39 -32.77
N GLY A 45 -5.44 -20.11 -32.74
CA GLY A 45 -5.22 -21.30 -33.57
C GLY A 45 -4.69 -21.04 -34.98
N MET A 46 -3.99 -19.92 -35.19
CA MET A 46 -3.23 -19.65 -36.41
C MET A 46 -2.14 -20.69 -36.65
N ASN A 47 -1.68 -20.78 -37.89
CA ASN A 47 -0.61 -21.69 -38.31
C ASN A 47 0.76 -21.00 -38.39
N VAL A 48 1.82 -21.80 -38.55
CA VAL A 48 3.22 -21.31 -38.51
C VAL A 48 3.53 -20.34 -39.65
N GLU A 49 2.95 -20.50 -40.83
CA GLU A 49 3.13 -19.59 -41.98
C GLU A 49 2.55 -18.21 -41.68
N GLU A 50 1.34 -18.16 -41.09
CA GLU A 50 0.70 -16.90 -40.65
C GLU A 50 1.52 -16.19 -39.57
N MET A 51 2.06 -16.95 -38.60
CA MET A 51 2.94 -16.42 -37.56
C MET A 51 4.24 -15.83 -38.15
N GLU A 52 4.89 -16.52 -39.08
CA GLU A 52 6.13 -16.06 -39.70
C GLU A 52 5.89 -14.84 -40.60
N LEU A 53 4.83 -14.82 -41.40
CA LEU A 53 4.45 -13.65 -42.21
C LEU A 53 4.21 -12.41 -41.35
N ALA A 54 3.56 -12.56 -40.19
CA ALA A 54 3.36 -11.48 -39.21
C ALA A 54 4.58 -11.17 -38.32
N SER A 55 5.75 -11.73 -38.64
CA SER A 55 7.00 -11.52 -37.89
C SER A 55 8.20 -11.18 -38.78
N VAL A 56 8.13 -11.43 -40.09
CA VAL A 56 9.30 -11.44 -40.99
C VAL A 56 10.04 -10.10 -41.03
N GLY A 57 9.33 -8.97 -41.20
CA GLY A 57 9.94 -7.64 -41.17
C GLY A 57 10.53 -7.27 -39.81
N CYS A 58 9.87 -7.66 -38.71
CA CYS A 58 10.40 -7.46 -37.36
C CYS A 58 11.71 -8.24 -37.14
N LYS A 59 11.79 -9.48 -37.65
CA LYS A 59 12.97 -10.34 -37.55
C LYS A 59 14.15 -9.85 -38.37
N ASP A 60 13.97 -9.02 -39.40
CA ASP A 60 15.07 -8.38 -40.12
C ASP A 60 15.87 -7.39 -39.24
N CYS A 61 15.19 -6.67 -38.35
CA CYS A 61 15.80 -5.71 -37.42
C CYS A 61 16.22 -6.38 -36.11
N HIS A 62 15.30 -7.10 -35.48
CA HIS A 62 15.51 -7.69 -34.16
C HIS A 62 16.38 -8.95 -34.21
N LEU A 63 16.46 -9.66 -35.35
CA LEU A 63 17.30 -10.85 -35.61
C LEU A 63 17.06 -12.09 -34.72
N LYS A 64 16.90 -11.94 -33.40
CA LYS A 64 16.68 -12.99 -32.39
C LYS A 64 15.86 -12.44 -31.23
N THR A 65 14.93 -13.23 -30.72
CA THR A 65 14.13 -12.94 -29.51
C THR A 65 14.19 -14.13 -28.55
N ASP A 66 14.02 -13.88 -27.24
CA ASP A 66 14.15 -14.95 -26.22
C ASP A 66 13.12 -16.08 -26.37
N ALA A 67 11.93 -15.76 -26.92
CA ALA A 67 10.95 -16.72 -27.40
C ALA A 67 10.32 -16.23 -28.74
N PRO A 68 9.88 -17.14 -29.63
CA PRO A 68 9.30 -16.73 -30.93
C PRO A 68 8.02 -15.91 -30.83
N THR A 69 7.23 -16.10 -29.75
CA THR A 69 5.89 -15.52 -29.60
C THR A 69 5.66 -14.92 -28.20
N MET A 70 6.74 -14.56 -27.48
CA MET A 70 6.78 -14.36 -26.01
C MET A 70 6.39 -15.59 -25.16
N HIS A 71 5.75 -16.61 -25.72
CA HIS A 71 5.31 -17.80 -25.00
C HIS A 71 6.30 -18.95 -25.20
N GLU A 72 6.71 -19.60 -24.11
CA GLU A 72 7.55 -20.81 -24.19
C GLU A 72 6.78 -22.06 -24.66
N ASN A 73 5.45 -22.02 -24.62
CA ASN A 73 4.60 -23.11 -25.08
C ASN A 73 4.51 -23.09 -26.63
N PRO A 74 5.04 -24.10 -27.34
CA PRO A 74 5.04 -24.13 -28.81
C PRO A 74 3.63 -24.27 -29.42
N GLY A 75 2.60 -24.56 -28.62
CA GLY A 75 1.20 -24.51 -29.04
C GLY A 75 0.63 -23.09 -29.19
N VAL A 76 1.37 -22.04 -28.80
CA VAL A 76 0.96 -20.64 -28.96
C VAL A 76 1.64 -20.05 -30.21
N VAL A 77 0.91 -20.08 -31.31
CA VAL A 77 1.36 -19.69 -32.65
C VAL A 77 0.79 -18.30 -32.98
N ILE A 78 1.50 -17.24 -32.58
CA ILE A 78 1.11 -15.83 -32.79
C ILE A 78 2.34 -15.01 -33.19
N GLY A 79 2.26 -14.27 -34.30
CA GLY A 79 3.38 -13.47 -34.82
C GLY A 79 3.54 -12.10 -34.13
N CYS A 80 4.69 -11.45 -34.31
CA CYS A 80 5.04 -10.18 -33.66
C CYS A 80 3.94 -9.11 -33.83
N THR A 81 3.48 -8.85 -35.05
CA THR A 81 2.50 -7.79 -35.32
C THR A 81 1.07 -8.17 -34.95
N HIS A 82 0.77 -9.44 -34.68
CA HIS A 82 -0.51 -9.81 -34.08
C HIS A 82 -0.61 -9.26 -32.65
N CYS A 83 0.47 -9.37 -31.86
CA CYS A 83 0.52 -8.80 -30.52
C CYS A 83 0.70 -7.28 -30.55
N HIS A 84 1.73 -6.79 -31.23
CA HIS A 84 2.20 -5.40 -31.13
C HIS A 84 1.56 -4.45 -32.18
N GLY A 85 0.93 -4.95 -33.24
CA GLY A 85 0.67 -4.12 -34.43
C GLY A 85 1.96 -3.77 -35.17
N GLY A 86 2.00 -2.62 -35.85
CA GLY A 86 3.08 -2.28 -36.79
C GLY A 86 2.97 -3.02 -38.13
N ASP A 87 3.99 -2.91 -38.97
CA ASP A 87 4.00 -3.46 -40.33
C ASP A 87 5.13 -4.49 -40.54
N ALA A 88 4.76 -5.77 -40.61
CA ALA A 88 5.68 -6.89 -40.88
C ALA A 88 6.12 -7.00 -42.35
N SER A 89 5.49 -6.25 -43.27
CA SER A 89 5.86 -6.24 -44.70
C SER A 89 7.06 -5.35 -44.99
N VAL A 90 7.38 -4.41 -44.10
CA VAL A 90 8.58 -3.58 -44.20
C VAL A 90 9.81 -4.43 -43.92
N ARG A 91 10.73 -4.47 -44.89
CA ARG A 91 11.95 -5.29 -44.83
C ARG A 91 13.18 -4.44 -44.55
N ALA A 92 14.08 -4.97 -43.72
CA ALA A 92 15.38 -4.39 -43.39
C ALA A 92 16.55 -5.37 -43.60
N GLU A 93 16.28 -6.53 -44.21
CA GLU A 93 17.28 -7.58 -44.47
C GLU A 93 18.52 -7.03 -45.18
N GLY A 94 19.69 -7.17 -44.54
CA GLY A 94 20.97 -6.70 -45.08
C GLY A 94 21.21 -5.19 -45.00
N LEU A 95 20.29 -4.39 -44.44
CA LEU A 95 20.54 -2.98 -44.14
C LEU A 95 21.55 -2.85 -42.99
N LYS A 96 22.32 -1.75 -42.99
CA LYS A 96 23.26 -1.43 -41.91
C LYS A 96 22.48 -0.83 -40.73
N PRO A 97 22.58 -1.37 -39.50
CA PRO A 97 22.04 -0.75 -38.29
C PRO A 97 22.47 0.72 -38.16
N ASP A 98 21.54 1.54 -37.64
CA ASP A 98 21.67 3.00 -37.48
C ASP A 98 21.96 3.78 -38.80
N GLY A 99 21.84 3.12 -39.95
CA GLY A 99 21.93 3.75 -41.27
C GLY A 99 20.65 4.49 -41.67
N PRO A 100 20.69 5.48 -42.58
CA PRO A 100 19.50 6.22 -43.02
C PRO A 100 18.39 5.33 -43.59
N GLU A 101 18.76 4.28 -44.33
CA GLU A 101 17.84 3.29 -44.87
C GLU A 101 17.23 2.40 -43.78
N TYR A 102 18.01 2.04 -42.76
CA TYR A 102 17.56 1.23 -41.62
C TYR A 102 16.61 2.02 -40.72
N GLU A 103 16.94 3.27 -40.37
CA GLU A 103 16.03 4.14 -39.61
C GLU A 103 14.75 4.44 -40.39
N LYS A 104 14.80 4.54 -41.71
CA LYS A 104 13.59 4.64 -42.55
C LYS A 104 12.75 3.35 -42.51
N ALA A 105 13.37 2.17 -42.56
CA ALA A 105 12.66 0.89 -42.45
C ALA A 105 12.02 0.73 -41.07
N LYS A 106 12.79 0.96 -40.00
CA LYS A 106 12.34 0.99 -38.60
C LYS A 106 11.16 1.95 -38.39
N ALA A 107 11.25 3.19 -38.88
CA ALA A 107 10.16 4.16 -38.79
C ALA A 107 8.92 3.79 -39.63
N GLY A 108 9.06 2.94 -40.65
CA GLY A 108 7.94 2.38 -41.42
C GLY A 108 7.31 1.15 -40.76
N ALA A 109 8.09 0.34 -40.06
CA ALA A 109 7.63 -0.87 -39.38
C ALA A 109 7.00 -0.57 -38.01
N HIS A 110 7.53 0.42 -37.28
CA HIS A 110 7.11 0.78 -35.92
C HIS A 110 5.85 1.64 -35.93
N VAL A 111 4.99 1.46 -34.91
CA VAL A 111 4.03 2.51 -34.55
C VAL A 111 4.80 3.58 -33.77
N LEU A 112 4.79 4.82 -34.25
CA LEU A 112 5.51 5.93 -33.63
C LEU A 112 4.66 6.62 -32.55
N PRO A 113 5.27 7.14 -31.47
CA PRO A 113 4.56 7.91 -30.46
C PRO A 113 4.13 9.27 -30.99
N THR A 114 3.04 9.80 -30.42
CA THR A 114 2.59 11.18 -30.63
C THR A 114 3.52 12.17 -29.94
N HIS A 115 4.12 11.76 -28.82
CA HIS A 115 5.04 12.55 -28.01
C HIS A 115 6.41 11.87 -27.87
N PRO A 116 7.25 11.84 -28.93
CA PRO A 116 8.58 11.23 -28.87
C PRO A 116 9.47 11.74 -27.72
N GLU A 117 9.23 12.96 -27.24
CA GLU A 117 9.94 13.55 -26.11
C GLU A 117 9.67 12.86 -24.76
N TRP A 118 8.66 11.99 -24.67
CA TRP A 118 8.39 11.14 -23.50
C TRP A 118 8.97 9.72 -23.62
N TRP A 119 9.45 9.34 -24.81
CA TRP A 119 9.95 8.00 -25.13
C TRP A 119 11.35 8.11 -25.77
N PRO A 120 12.36 8.61 -25.02
CA PRO A 120 13.67 8.98 -25.59
C PRO A 120 14.52 7.77 -26.03
N ASN A 121 14.20 6.58 -25.51
CA ASN A 121 14.91 5.33 -25.74
C ASN A 121 13.96 4.13 -25.64
N SER A 122 14.52 2.91 -25.69
CA SER A 122 13.77 1.65 -25.68
C SER A 122 13.32 1.18 -24.29
N GLY A 123 13.97 1.64 -23.22
CA GLY A 123 13.56 1.33 -21.84
C GLY A 123 12.25 1.99 -21.46
N ASN A 124 11.55 1.43 -20.46
CA ASN A 124 10.38 2.09 -19.89
C ASN A 124 10.77 3.47 -19.33
N PRO A 125 10.11 4.57 -19.74
CA PRO A 125 10.50 5.90 -19.31
C PRO A 125 10.24 6.14 -17.82
N VAL A 126 11.23 6.77 -17.19
CA VAL A 126 11.18 7.26 -15.82
C VAL A 126 9.97 8.17 -15.60
N ASN A 127 9.18 7.88 -14.56
CA ASN A 127 8.11 8.76 -14.06
C ASN A 127 7.10 9.19 -15.14
N SER A 128 6.65 8.26 -15.99
CA SER A 128 5.72 8.53 -17.11
C SER A 128 4.27 8.83 -16.69
N TYR A 129 3.71 8.07 -15.73
CA TYR A 129 2.32 8.26 -15.24
C TYR A 129 1.30 8.45 -16.38
N THR A 130 0.50 9.52 -16.33
CA THR A 130 -0.53 9.90 -17.32
C THR A 130 0.00 10.19 -18.73
N ASN A 131 1.32 10.27 -18.97
CA ASN A 131 1.85 10.36 -20.32
C ASN A 131 1.44 9.14 -21.15
N LEU A 132 1.42 7.94 -20.55
CA LEU A 132 0.99 6.71 -21.21
C LEU A 132 -0.48 6.78 -21.69
N LEU A 133 -1.37 7.44 -20.92
CA LEU A 133 -2.78 7.60 -21.27
C LEU A 133 -3.00 8.56 -22.45
N LYS A 134 -2.04 9.45 -22.73
CA LYS A 134 -2.10 10.45 -23.80
C LYS A 134 -1.58 9.92 -25.13
N GLU A 135 -1.01 8.72 -25.15
CA GLU A 135 -0.65 8.03 -26.39
C GLU A 135 -1.82 7.19 -26.93
N PRO A 136 -1.97 7.09 -28.27
CA PRO A 136 -2.94 6.23 -28.92
C PRO A 136 -2.78 4.77 -28.51
N ALA A 137 -3.89 4.05 -28.41
CA ALA A 137 -3.91 2.63 -28.07
C ALA A 137 -3.03 1.78 -28.99
N GLU A 138 -2.87 2.18 -30.24
CA GLU A 138 -2.02 1.54 -31.25
C GLU A 138 -0.54 1.60 -30.86
N PHE A 139 -0.05 2.75 -30.37
CA PHE A 139 1.32 2.88 -29.85
C PHE A 139 1.48 2.12 -28.53
N VAL A 140 0.46 2.19 -27.67
CA VAL A 140 0.45 1.50 -26.36
C VAL A 140 0.53 -0.01 -26.55
N LYS A 141 -0.21 -0.56 -27.52
CA LYS A 141 -0.14 -1.97 -27.94
C LYS A 141 1.22 -2.33 -28.52
N PHE A 142 1.82 -1.42 -29.27
CA PHE A 142 3.15 -1.59 -29.86
C PHE A 142 4.25 -1.69 -28.80
N VAL A 143 4.26 -0.84 -27.78
CA VAL A 143 5.27 -0.91 -26.69
C VAL A 143 4.92 -1.93 -25.60
N ASN A 144 3.64 -2.12 -25.30
CA ASN A 144 3.17 -3.06 -24.29
C ASN A 144 1.82 -3.72 -24.67
N PRO A 145 1.82 -4.87 -25.36
CA PRO A 145 0.59 -5.55 -25.71
C PRO A 145 -0.17 -6.09 -24.49
N GLY A 146 0.43 -6.16 -23.29
CA GLY A 146 -0.28 -6.57 -22.08
C GLY A 146 -0.99 -5.45 -21.33
N ASP A 147 -0.91 -4.19 -21.76
CA ASP A 147 -1.59 -3.06 -21.12
C ASP A 147 -3.13 -3.25 -21.11
N LEU A 148 -3.80 -2.91 -20.01
CA LEU A 148 -5.21 -3.25 -19.80
C LEU A 148 -6.18 -2.55 -20.79
N ARG A 149 -5.74 -1.48 -21.46
CA ARG A 149 -6.50 -0.79 -22.51
C ARG A 149 -6.58 -1.57 -23.81
N VAL A 150 -5.63 -2.49 -24.04
CA VAL A 150 -5.48 -3.25 -25.30
C VAL A 150 -5.39 -4.77 -25.09
N ALA A 151 -5.26 -5.24 -23.84
CA ALA A 151 -5.21 -6.66 -23.48
C ALA A 151 -6.40 -7.48 -23.98
N ALA A 152 -7.56 -6.86 -24.20
CA ALA A 152 -8.72 -7.50 -24.82
C ALA A 152 -8.46 -7.84 -26.31
N GLU A 153 -7.69 -7.03 -27.02
CA GLU A 153 -7.29 -7.28 -28.40
C GLU A 153 -6.16 -8.32 -28.47
N SER A 154 -5.07 -8.07 -27.75
CA SER A 154 -3.81 -8.84 -27.85
C SER A 154 -3.85 -10.20 -27.14
N CYS A 155 -4.53 -10.28 -26.00
CA CYS A 155 -4.63 -11.50 -25.19
C CYS A 155 -6.04 -12.10 -25.17
N GLY A 156 -7.08 -11.32 -25.49
CA GLY A 156 -8.48 -11.73 -25.32
C GLY A 156 -8.86 -13.00 -26.08
N GLY A 157 -8.33 -13.20 -27.29
CA GLY A 157 -8.62 -14.39 -28.11
C GLY A 157 -8.33 -15.73 -27.39
N CYS A 158 -7.33 -15.75 -26.49
CA CYS A 158 -7.01 -16.93 -25.67
C CYS A 158 -7.37 -16.76 -24.17
N HIS A 159 -7.48 -15.52 -23.67
CA HIS A 159 -7.54 -15.21 -22.24
C HIS A 159 -8.72 -14.29 -21.83
N ALA A 160 -9.76 -14.12 -22.65
CA ALA A 160 -10.90 -13.22 -22.41
C ALA A 160 -11.56 -13.28 -21.02
N LYS A 161 -11.54 -14.44 -20.33
CA LYS A 161 -12.04 -14.55 -18.95
C LYS A 161 -11.09 -13.88 -17.95
N ILE A 162 -9.79 -14.05 -18.12
CA ILE A 162 -8.75 -13.49 -17.23
C ILE A 162 -8.69 -11.97 -17.42
N VAL A 163 -8.66 -11.49 -18.67
CA VAL A 163 -8.63 -10.05 -18.99
C VAL A 163 -9.79 -9.30 -18.29
N ARG A 164 -11.03 -9.80 -18.43
CA ARG A 164 -12.21 -9.21 -17.78
C ARG A 164 -12.18 -9.27 -16.25
N ALA A 165 -11.57 -10.30 -15.67
CA ALA A 165 -11.39 -10.39 -14.22
C ALA A 165 -10.36 -9.36 -13.71
N VAL A 166 -9.21 -9.26 -14.39
CA VAL A 166 -8.13 -8.34 -14.02
C VAL A 166 -8.61 -6.89 -14.04
N GLN A 167 -9.34 -6.49 -15.09
CA GLN A 167 -9.91 -5.15 -15.24
C GLN A 167 -10.86 -4.75 -14.08
N LYS A 168 -11.44 -5.72 -13.37
CA LYS A 168 -12.33 -5.51 -12.21
C LYS A 168 -11.66 -5.75 -10.85
N SER A 169 -10.44 -6.29 -10.86
CA SER A 169 -9.68 -6.65 -9.66
C SER A 169 -9.20 -5.43 -8.86
N LEU A 170 -8.84 -5.67 -7.60
CA LEU A 170 -8.21 -4.64 -6.74
C LEU A 170 -6.80 -4.24 -7.20
N MET A 171 -6.12 -5.07 -8.00
CA MET A 171 -4.80 -4.72 -8.57
C MET A 171 -4.90 -3.63 -9.63
N THR A 172 -6.03 -3.57 -10.35
CA THR A 172 -6.33 -2.51 -11.34
C THR A 172 -7.01 -1.32 -10.70
N THR A 173 -8.01 -1.57 -9.85
CA THR A 173 -8.96 -0.55 -9.39
C THR A 173 -8.53 0.20 -8.14
N SER A 174 -7.66 -0.42 -7.34
CA SER A 174 -7.04 0.18 -6.15
C SER A 174 -8.05 0.67 -5.10
N ALA A 175 -9.30 0.21 -5.17
CA ALA A 175 -10.48 0.82 -4.54
C ALA A 175 -10.35 1.00 -3.02
N MET A 176 -9.58 0.13 -2.37
CA MET A 176 -9.23 0.23 -0.94
C MET A 176 -8.53 1.54 -0.58
N LEU A 177 -7.63 2.04 -1.44
CA LEU A 177 -6.88 3.28 -1.21
C LEU A 177 -7.79 4.50 -1.41
N TRP A 178 -8.46 4.57 -2.55
CA TRP A 178 -9.43 5.63 -2.88
C TRP A 178 -10.54 5.74 -1.84
N GLY A 179 -11.15 4.62 -1.46
CA GLY A 179 -12.22 4.57 -0.46
C GLY A 179 -11.75 4.85 0.96
N GLY A 180 -10.57 4.37 1.36
CA GLY A 180 -9.96 4.69 2.65
C GLY A 180 -9.66 6.18 2.80
N GLY A 181 -9.05 6.77 1.78
CA GLY A 181 -8.81 8.21 1.69
C GLY A 181 -10.10 9.03 1.73
N ALA A 182 -11.12 8.61 0.99
CA ALA A 182 -12.39 9.33 0.91
C ALA A 182 -13.21 9.28 2.21
N TYR A 183 -13.27 8.13 2.88
CA TYR A 183 -14.02 7.99 4.14
C TYR A 183 -13.33 8.74 5.29
N ASN A 184 -12.02 8.54 5.48
CA ASN A 184 -11.28 9.12 6.61
C ASN A 184 -11.20 10.66 6.58
N ASN A 185 -11.57 11.30 5.46
CA ASN A 185 -11.52 12.75 5.25
C ASN A 185 -12.89 13.39 4.98
N ASN A 186 -13.98 12.66 5.31
CA ASN A 186 -15.36 13.12 5.14
C ASN A 186 -15.70 13.58 3.71
N ILE A 187 -15.29 12.80 2.71
CA ILE A 187 -15.78 12.94 1.32
C ILE A 187 -16.99 12.04 1.12
N LEU A 188 -16.88 10.80 1.59
CA LEU A 188 -17.97 9.82 1.61
C LEU A 188 -18.34 9.48 3.06
N PRO A 189 -19.63 9.52 3.42
CA PRO A 189 -20.05 9.28 4.81
C PRO A 189 -20.12 7.79 5.20
N TYR A 190 -19.66 6.89 4.35
CA TYR A 190 -19.79 5.44 4.51
C TYR A 190 -18.49 4.69 4.18
N LYS A 191 -18.26 3.56 4.86
CA LYS A 191 -17.12 2.64 4.64
C LYS A 191 -17.34 1.65 3.49
N LYS A 192 -18.12 2.03 2.48
CA LYS A 192 -18.31 1.25 1.24
C LYS A 192 -17.46 1.91 0.16
N TYR A 193 -16.36 1.27 -0.21
CA TYR A 193 -15.36 1.85 -1.10
C TYR A 193 -15.83 1.76 -2.56
N VAL A 194 -16.63 2.75 -2.99
CA VAL A 194 -17.25 2.83 -4.32
C VAL A 194 -16.43 3.65 -5.34
N LEU A 195 -15.21 4.05 -4.98
CA LEU A 195 -14.31 4.85 -5.81
C LEU A 195 -13.06 4.04 -6.16
N GLY A 196 -12.54 4.21 -7.37
CA GLY A 196 -11.36 3.50 -7.87
C GLY A 196 -10.77 4.16 -9.11
N GLU A 197 -9.76 3.53 -9.71
CA GLU A 197 -9.22 3.91 -11.02
C GLU A 197 -9.51 2.85 -12.10
N SER A 198 -9.76 3.29 -13.33
CA SER A 198 -9.89 2.44 -14.52
C SER A 198 -9.87 3.35 -15.75
N TYR A 199 -9.35 2.83 -16.87
CA TYR A 199 -9.11 3.60 -18.09
C TYR A 199 -9.66 2.86 -19.31
N GLY A 200 -10.31 3.62 -20.20
CA GLY A 200 -10.81 3.13 -21.49
C GLY A 200 -9.66 2.93 -22.49
N ARG A 201 -9.98 2.36 -23.67
CA ARG A 201 -9.01 2.16 -24.76
C ARG A 201 -8.31 3.47 -25.17
N ASP A 202 -9.08 4.55 -25.19
CA ASP A 202 -8.69 5.94 -25.44
C ASP A 202 -7.83 6.58 -24.33
N GLY A 203 -7.62 5.90 -23.20
CA GLY A 203 -6.92 6.45 -22.03
C GLY A 203 -7.81 7.28 -21.10
N GLU A 204 -9.10 7.48 -21.42
CA GLU A 204 -10.01 8.26 -20.59
C GLU A 204 -10.46 7.51 -19.34
N ALA A 205 -10.73 8.26 -18.27
CA ALA A 205 -11.15 7.68 -16.99
C ALA A 205 -12.57 7.09 -17.09
N GLN A 206 -12.75 5.83 -16.73
CA GLN A 206 -14.05 5.15 -16.80
C GLN A 206 -14.55 4.63 -15.45
N SER A 207 -15.87 4.52 -15.33
CA SER A 207 -16.51 3.75 -14.25
C SER A 207 -16.65 2.30 -14.69
N ILE A 208 -16.45 1.36 -13.78
CA ILE A 208 -16.67 -0.07 -14.05
C ILE A 208 -17.96 -0.57 -13.38
N VAL A 209 -18.64 -1.49 -14.03
CA VAL A 209 -19.88 -2.11 -13.56
C VAL A 209 -19.71 -3.63 -13.55
N ASP A 210 -20.26 -4.28 -12.53
CA ASP A 210 -20.46 -5.72 -12.57
C ASP A 210 -21.65 -6.02 -13.48
N GLU A 211 -21.37 -6.62 -14.64
CA GLU A 211 -22.38 -7.01 -15.64
C GLU A 211 -23.33 -8.10 -15.11
N SER A 212 -22.98 -8.78 -14.01
CA SER A 212 -23.76 -9.84 -13.41
C SER A 212 -24.66 -9.33 -12.28
N GLU A 213 -25.85 -9.95 -12.13
CA GLU A 213 -26.69 -9.69 -10.96
C GLU A 213 -26.00 -10.22 -9.70
N ILE A 214 -25.46 -9.31 -8.88
CA ILE A 214 -24.78 -9.69 -7.64
C ILE A 214 -25.80 -10.17 -6.62
N SER A 215 -25.82 -11.49 -6.39
CA SER A 215 -26.60 -12.15 -5.33
C SER A 215 -26.34 -11.55 -3.94
N GLU A 216 -27.33 -11.63 -3.05
CA GLU A 216 -27.17 -11.19 -1.65
C GLU A 216 -26.03 -11.92 -0.91
N GLU A 217 -25.75 -13.19 -1.26
CA GLU A 217 -24.60 -13.92 -0.72
C GLU A 217 -23.26 -13.25 -1.11
N ARG A 218 -23.12 -12.83 -2.37
CA ARG A 218 -21.92 -12.12 -2.85
C ARG A 218 -21.82 -10.70 -2.30
N LYS A 219 -22.93 -9.98 -2.14
CA LYS A 219 -22.97 -8.67 -1.44
C LYS A 219 -22.53 -8.80 0.02
N ALA A 220 -22.98 -9.83 0.74
CA ALA A 220 -22.56 -10.11 2.12
C ALA A 220 -21.06 -10.45 2.22
N LYS A 221 -20.47 -11.02 1.17
CA LYS A 221 -19.03 -11.27 1.01
C LYS A 221 -18.22 -10.03 0.57
N GLY A 222 -18.87 -8.91 0.29
CA GLY A 222 -18.23 -7.63 -0.03
C GLY A 222 -18.26 -7.19 -1.49
N ALA A 223 -18.89 -7.96 -2.39
CA ALA A 223 -18.96 -7.61 -3.81
C ALA A 223 -19.76 -6.31 -4.07
N LEU A 224 -19.27 -5.48 -4.99
CA LEU A 224 -19.78 -4.15 -5.31
C LEU A 224 -20.38 -4.13 -6.73
N PRO A 225 -21.54 -3.47 -6.95
CA PRO A 225 -22.17 -3.41 -8.27
C PRO A 225 -21.41 -2.53 -9.27
N SER A 226 -20.62 -1.56 -8.77
CA SER A 226 -19.83 -0.64 -9.60
C SER A 226 -18.75 0.06 -8.78
N LEU A 227 -17.78 0.62 -9.49
CA LEU A 227 -16.86 1.66 -9.01
C LEU A 227 -16.91 2.86 -9.97
N THR A 228 -16.82 4.06 -9.40
CA THR A 228 -16.72 5.31 -10.16
C THR A 228 -15.30 5.87 -10.03
N ALA A 229 -14.81 6.49 -11.11
CA ALA A 229 -13.55 7.23 -11.08
C ALA A 229 -13.59 8.32 -9.99
N MET A 230 -12.48 8.51 -9.27
CA MET A 230 -12.40 9.54 -8.23
C MET A 230 -12.62 10.94 -8.86
N PRO A 231 -13.49 11.80 -8.27
CA PRO A 231 -13.63 13.17 -8.73
C PRO A 231 -12.33 13.96 -8.54
N GLN A 232 -12.04 14.87 -9.47
CA GLN A 232 -10.87 15.73 -9.41
C GLN A 232 -10.80 16.50 -8.07
N TRP A 233 -9.60 16.58 -7.49
CA TRP A 233 -9.43 17.10 -6.14
C TRP A 233 -9.83 18.59 -6.02
N GLU A 234 -9.72 19.37 -7.10
CA GLU A 234 -10.07 20.78 -7.16
C GLU A 234 -11.57 21.06 -6.92
N VAL A 235 -12.45 20.08 -7.19
CA VAL A 235 -13.91 20.20 -7.02
C VAL A 235 -14.43 19.52 -5.76
N ILE A 236 -13.56 18.85 -4.99
CA ILE A 236 -13.93 18.18 -3.75
C ILE A 236 -13.89 19.17 -2.58
N ALA A 237 -15.03 19.36 -1.92
CA ALA A 237 -15.10 20.14 -0.69
C ALA A 237 -14.34 19.40 0.45
N PRO A 238 -13.52 20.10 1.26
CA PRO A 238 -12.95 19.51 2.47
C PRO A 238 -14.04 19.26 3.49
N GLY A 239 -14.17 18.02 3.97
CA GLY A 239 -15.28 17.63 4.83
C GLY A 239 -15.05 17.75 6.34
N ASP A 240 -13.83 18.00 6.84
CA ASP A 240 -13.55 17.93 8.28
C ASP A 240 -14.49 18.86 9.09
N VAL A 241 -15.21 18.28 10.04
CA VAL A 241 -16.33 18.91 10.75
C VAL A 241 -15.94 20.12 11.61
N PHE A 242 -14.67 20.22 12.01
CA PHE A 242 -14.18 21.39 12.75
C PHE A 242 -13.82 22.57 11.84
N ARG A 243 -13.81 22.37 10.51
CA ARG A 243 -13.60 23.44 9.53
C ARG A 243 -14.80 24.38 9.37
N ILE A 244 -15.91 24.16 10.07
CA ILE A 244 -16.99 25.17 10.15
C ILE A 244 -16.53 26.43 10.93
N PHE A 245 -15.46 26.33 11.70
CA PHE A 245 -14.82 27.43 12.41
C PHE A 245 -13.58 28.00 11.67
N GLU A 246 -13.24 27.48 10.47
CA GLU A 246 -12.14 27.97 9.62
C GLU A 246 -12.30 29.47 9.24
N ARG A 247 -11.21 30.06 8.76
CA ARG A 247 -10.97 31.51 8.74
C ARG A 247 -10.66 32.14 7.36
N GLY A 248 -11.39 33.13 6.80
CA GLY A 248 -10.77 34.02 5.77
C GLY A 248 -11.60 35.19 5.20
N GLY A 249 -11.17 36.44 5.40
CA GLY A 249 -11.73 37.69 4.84
C GLY A 249 -12.56 38.60 5.77
N GLU A 250 -12.73 39.87 5.42
CA GLU A 250 -13.96 40.67 5.74
C GLU A 250 -14.58 41.27 4.45
N PHE A 251 -14.11 40.80 3.29
CA PHE A 251 -14.62 41.15 1.96
C PHE A 251 -14.61 39.94 1.02
N VAL A 252 -15.77 39.63 0.43
CA VAL A 252 -15.89 38.68 -0.69
C VAL A 252 -15.30 39.28 -1.97
N ARG A 253 -14.01 39.05 -2.24
CA ARG A 253 -13.42 39.26 -3.57
C ARG A 253 -13.59 38.01 -4.44
N THR A 254 -13.93 38.21 -5.71
CA THR A 254 -13.97 37.17 -6.76
C THR A 254 -12.57 36.77 -7.27
N GLN A 255 -11.52 37.40 -6.74
CA GLN A 255 -10.13 37.18 -7.11
C GLN A 255 -9.42 36.32 -6.06
N PHE A 256 -8.36 35.63 -6.51
CA PHE A 256 -7.46 34.88 -5.63
C PHE A 256 -6.75 35.81 -4.64
N PRO A 257 -6.31 35.31 -3.47
CA PRO A 257 -5.40 36.07 -2.61
C PRO A 257 -4.16 36.51 -3.40
N GLU A 258 -3.92 37.82 -3.47
CA GLU A 258 -2.79 38.40 -4.18
C GLU A 258 -1.52 38.29 -3.32
N ILE A 259 -0.52 37.57 -3.82
CA ILE A 259 0.76 37.38 -3.13
C ILE A 259 1.40 38.75 -2.89
N GLY A 260 1.61 39.10 -1.61
CA GLY A 260 2.27 40.33 -1.20
C GLY A 260 1.36 41.54 -0.96
N ASN A 261 0.04 41.39 -1.02
CA ASN A 261 -0.93 42.46 -0.74
C ASN A 261 -1.91 42.06 0.39
N PRO A 262 -1.45 41.97 1.65
CA PRO A 262 -2.32 41.60 2.78
C PRO A 262 -3.41 42.64 2.98
N ASN A 263 -4.65 42.22 3.23
CA ASN A 263 -5.75 43.13 3.52
C ASN A 263 -5.55 43.78 4.90
N PRO A 264 -5.33 45.11 5.02
CA PRO A 264 -5.14 45.76 6.31
C PRO A 264 -6.42 45.84 7.15
N PHE A 265 -7.57 45.44 6.59
CA PHE A 265 -8.87 45.42 7.27
C PHE A 265 -9.33 44.01 7.68
N GLU A 266 -8.54 42.96 7.43
CA GLU A 266 -8.86 41.61 7.92
C GLU A 266 -8.46 41.49 9.40
N GLU A 267 -9.43 41.29 10.30
CA GLU A 267 -9.11 41.05 11.71
C GLU A 267 -8.28 39.76 11.85
N PRO A 268 -7.11 39.78 12.53
CA PRO A 268 -6.26 38.60 12.69
C PRO A 268 -7.02 37.40 13.30
N GLY A 269 -7.31 36.40 12.45
CA GLY A 269 -8.02 35.19 12.86
C GLY A 269 -9.54 35.32 13.04
N ARG A 270 -10.19 36.35 12.46
CA ARG A 270 -11.63 36.68 12.62
C ARG A 270 -12.34 36.97 11.27
N PRO A 271 -12.78 35.94 10.51
CA PRO A 271 -12.87 36.19 9.06
C PRO A 271 -13.89 35.38 8.20
N ASP A 272 -14.76 36.13 7.49
CA ASP A 272 -15.82 35.85 6.49
C ASP A 272 -16.04 34.42 5.98
N VAL A 273 -15.12 33.96 5.11
CA VAL A 273 -15.33 32.86 4.19
C VAL A 273 -14.93 31.61 4.94
N LEU A 274 -15.89 31.11 5.73
CA LEU A 274 -15.80 29.89 6.52
C LEU A 274 -15.33 28.67 5.69
N GLN A 275 -15.43 28.71 4.35
CA GLN A 275 -14.85 27.73 3.42
C GLN A 275 -14.38 28.40 2.10
N SER A 276 -13.08 28.45 1.84
CA SER A 276 -12.40 29.30 0.82
C SER A 276 -13.00 29.30 -0.60
N ASN A 277 -12.80 30.42 -1.33
CA ASN A 277 -13.09 30.58 -2.77
C ASN A 277 -12.71 29.33 -3.61
N ARG A 278 -13.67 28.79 -4.36
CA ARG A 278 -13.60 27.48 -5.04
C ARG A 278 -13.41 27.61 -6.56
N GLY A 279 -12.54 26.78 -7.13
CA GLY A 279 -12.29 26.67 -8.56
C GLY A 279 -11.06 25.80 -8.89
N PRO A 280 -10.68 25.68 -10.19
CA PRO A 280 -9.51 24.89 -10.63
C PRO A 280 -8.15 25.34 -10.08
N ALA A 281 -8.11 26.52 -9.45
CA ALA A 281 -7.20 26.76 -8.34
C ALA A 281 -8.07 27.02 -7.11
N THR A 282 -7.78 26.34 -6.01
CA THR A 282 -8.44 26.55 -4.72
C THR A 282 -7.61 27.57 -3.96
N GLY A 283 -8.23 28.70 -3.60
CA GLY A 283 -7.48 29.89 -3.16
C GLY A 283 -6.74 29.71 -1.83
N ALA A 284 -7.13 28.74 -1.00
CA ALA A 284 -6.43 28.46 0.25
C ALA A 284 -6.54 26.99 0.76
N ARG A 285 -7.68 26.29 0.64
CA ARG A 285 -7.95 25.10 1.49
C ARG A 285 -8.64 23.93 0.80
N ILE A 286 -8.09 22.73 1.03
CA ILE A 286 -8.41 21.47 0.32
C ILE A 286 -8.40 20.24 1.24
N ALA A 287 -8.91 19.12 0.73
CA ALA A 287 -8.82 17.79 1.35
C ALA A 287 -7.44 17.15 1.06
N VAL A 288 -6.57 17.13 2.07
CA VAL A 288 -5.15 16.77 1.92
C VAL A 288 -4.92 15.36 1.36
N PRO A 289 -5.57 14.30 1.88
CA PRO A 289 -5.23 12.97 1.42
C PRO A 289 -5.77 12.69 0.01
N VAL A 290 -6.74 13.48 -0.47
CA VAL A 290 -7.19 13.45 -1.87
C VAL A 290 -6.10 13.98 -2.80
N LEU A 291 -5.52 15.13 -2.46
CA LEU A 291 -4.38 15.69 -3.20
C LEU A 291 -3.20 14.72 -3.19
N ASN A 292 -2.93 14.11 -2.03
CA ASN A 292 -1.88 13.11 -1.88
C ASN A 292 -2.11 11.91 -2.82
N ILE A 293 -3.33 11.38 -2.87
CA ILE A 293 -3.70 10.29 -3.80
C ILE A 293 -3.57 10.72 -5.28
N HIS A 294 -3.96 11.94 -5.64
CA HIS A 294 -3.86 12.38 -7.04
C HIS A 294 -2.43 12.74 -7.48
N LYS A 295 -1.57 13.25 -6.60
CA LYS A 295 -0.30 13.90 -7.01
C LYS A 295 0.99 13.29 -6.46
N THR A 296 0.93 12.46 -5.43
CA THR A 296 2.16 11.89 -4.84
C THR A 296 2.39 10.49 -5.36
N ARG A 297 3.67 10.06 -5.37
CA ARG A 297 3.99 8.66 -5.69
C ARG A 297 3.61 7.65 -4.61
N LEU A 298 3.04 8.06 -3.47
CA LEU A 298 2.64 7.11 -2.41
C LEU A 298 1.81 5.92 -2.91
N ASN A 299 0.94 6.19 -3.89
CA ASN A 299 0.07 5.22 -4.52
C ASN A 299 0.59 4.95 -5.94
N ASP A 300 1.88 4.63 -6.05
CA ASP A 300 2.59 4.51 -7.34
C ASP A 300 1.86 3.56 -8.30
N PRO A 301 2.01 3.80 -9.61
CA PRO A 301 0.86 3.69 -10.50
C PRO A 301 0.42 2.24 -10.60
N HIS A 302 -0.85 1.95 -10.31
CA HIS A 302 -1.33 0.57 -10.27
C HIS A 302 -1.35 -0.08 -11.67
N LEU A 303 -1.99 -1.23 -11.82
CA LEU A 303 -1.86 -2.08 -13.01
C LEU A 303 -2.24 -1.40 -14.35
N SER A 304 -2.85 -0.21 -14.34
CA SER A 304 -3.13 0.62 -15.52
C SER A 304 -1.93 1.41 -16.07
N PHE A 305 -0.76 1.37 -15.43
CA PHE A 305 0.37 2.25 -15.73
C PHE A 305 1.72 1.54 -15.58
N LEU A 306 2.77 2.07 -16.22
CA LEU A 306 4.14 1.58 -16.04
C LEU A 306 4.60 1.82 -14.59
N GLY A 307 5.69 1.13 -14.18
CA GLY A 307 6.43 1.54 -13.00
C GLY A 307 6.96 2.97 -13.13
N THR A 308 7.44 3.52 -12.02
CA THR A 308 8.22 4.77 -12.06
C THR A 308 9.61 4.56 -12.65
N ASN A 309 10.12 3.32 -12.61
CA ASN A 309 11.35 2.87 -13.27
C ASN A 309 12.60 3.71 -12.94
N ASP A 310 12.66 4.31 -11.74
CA ASP A 310 13.74 5.21 -11.32
C ASP A 310 14.55 4.76 -10.09
N HIS A 311 14.17 3.63 -9.45
CA HIS A 311 14.90 3.06 -8.32
C HIS A 311 14.97 1.52 -8.39
N PRO A 312 15.96 0.89 -7.73
CA PRO A 312 15.94 -0.54 -7.44
C PRO A 312 14.63 -0.95 -6.77
N GLY A 313 13.87 -1.84 -7.38
CA GLY A 313 12.55 -2.26 -6.89
C GLY A 313 11.36 -1.46 -7.44
N ASP A 314 11.56 -0.49 -8.33
CA ASP A 314 10.50 0.26 -9.03
C ASP A 314 10.30 -0.20 -10.51
N TYR A 315 11.13 -1.10 -11.03
CA TYR A 315 11.13 -1.44 -12.47
C TYR A 315 10.03 -2.44 -12.83
N ARG A 316 9.12 -2.02 -13.71
CA ARG A 316 8.08 -2.88 -14.34
C ARG A 316 7.34 -2.15 -15.46
N SER A 317 6.58 -2.93 -16.23
CA SER A 317 5.59 -2.43 -17.20
C SER A 317 4.18 -2.31 -16.58
N SER A 318 3.16 -2.14 -17.44
CA SER A 318 1.73 -2.05 -17.10
C SER A 318 0.95 -3.35 -17.44
N GLY A 319 -0.27 -3.47 -16.93
CA GLY A 319 -1.18 -4.55 -17.25
C GLY A 319 -0.64 -5.95 -16.93
N CYS A 320 -0.91 -6.92 -17.79
CA CYS A 320 -0.44 -8.29 -17.63
C CYS A 320 1.09 -8.38 -17.53
N THR A 321 1.82 -7.52 -18.25
CA THR A 321 3.29 -7.58 -18.32
C THR A 321 3.97 -7.00 -17.08
N ALA A 322 3.26 -6.21 -16.26
CA ALA A 322 3.72 -5.76 -14.94
C ALA A 322 4.16 -6.91 -14.02
N CYS A 323 3.53 -8.09 -14.18
CA CYS A 323 3.84 -9.30 -13.45
C CYS A 323 4.50 -10.37 -14.34
N HIS A 324 4.03 -10.56 -15.57
CA HIS A 324 4.45 -11.67 -16.43
C HIS A 324 5.76 -11.43 -17.21
N ALA A 325 6.25 -10.19 -17.29
CA ALA A 325 7.61 -9.87 -17.74
C ALA A 325 8.43 -9.44 -16.52
N VAL A 326 9.45 -10.21 -16.14
CA VAL A 326 10.20 -10.01 -14.89
C VAL A 326 11.37 -9.04 -15.10
N TYR A 327 11.54 -8.12 -14.17
CA TYR A 327 12.61 -7.11 -14.16
C TYR A 327 13.62 -7.41 -13.05
N ALA A 328 14.87 -7.00 -13.25
CA ALA A 328 15.93 -7.11 -12.25
C ALA A 328 15.71 -6.04 -11.17
N ASN A 329 15.11 -6.42 -10.04
CA ASN A 329 14.66 -5.50 -8.99
C ASN A 329 15.32 -5.69 -7.61
N ASP A 330 16.01 -6.81 -7.37
CA ASP A 330 16.57 -7.17 -6.06
C ASP A 330 17.58 -8.32 -6.20
N ARG A 331 18.80 -8.15 -5.67
CA ARG A 331 19.90 -9.14 -5.72
C ARG A 331 19.68 -10.33 -4.77
N SER A 332 18.77 -10.24 -3.80
CA SER A 332 18.45 -11.28 -2.83
C SER A 332 17.82 -12.50 -3.50
N THR A 333 18.51 -13.64 -3.44
CA THR A 333 17.96 -14.93 -3.91
C THR A 333 16.75 -15.39 -3.11
N LYS A 334 16.55 -14.91 -1.86
CA LYS A 334 15.30 -15.15 -1.11
C LYS A 334 14.11 -14.41 -1.74
N HIS A 335 14.31 -13.20 -2.26
CA HIS A 335 13.22 -12.35 -2.74
C HIS A 335 12.96 -12.54 -4.24
N SER A 336 14.05 -12.68 -5.01
CA SER A 336 14.05 -12.83 -6.47
C SER A 336 14.17 -14.28 -6.97
N GLY A 337 14.41 -15.26 -6.09
CA GLY A 337 14.56 -16.66 -6.49
C GLY A 337 15.67 -16.83 -7.55
N PRO A 338 15.42 -17.50 -8.68
CA PRO A 338 16.41 -17.66 -9.76
C PRO A 338 16.76 -16.34 -10.48
N TYR A 339 15.99 -15.27 -10.31
CA TYR A 339 16.22 -13.99 -10.99
C TYR A 339 17.21 -13.06 -10.25
N GLY A 340 17.56 -13.34 -8.99
CA GLY A 340 18.44 -12.46 -8.20
C GLY A 340 19.86 -12.32 -8.76
N GLN A 341 20.29 -13.28 -9.60
CA GLN A 341 21.57 -13.23 -10.30
C GLN A 341 21.67 -12.09 -11.33
N PHE A 342 20.56 -11.48 -11.74
CA PHE A 342 20.51 -10.45 -12.78
C PHE A 342 20.58 -9.01 -12.24
N GLY A 343 20.76 -8.83 -10.92
CA GLY A 343 20.91 -7.52 -10.30
C GLY A 343 19.59 -6.88 -9.86
N HIS A 344 19.63 -5.55 -9.72
CA HIS A 344 18.51 -4.72 -9.23
C HIS A 344 18.34 -3.38 -9.98
N GLU A 345 19.00 -3.20 -11.13
CA GLU A 345 18.99 -1.95 -11.91
C GLU A 345 18.09 -2.01 -13.16
N GLY A 346 17.18 -3.00 -13.29
CA GLY A 346 16.29 -3.10 -14.45
C GLY A 346 17.00 -3.24 -15.80
N LYS A 347 18.20 -3.83 -15.84
CA LYS A 347 19.02 -4.00 -17.06
C LYS A 347 18.71 -5.32 -17.78
N SER A 348 18.61 -5.27 -19.11
CA SER A 348 18.19 -6.44 -19.91
C SER A 348 19.26 -7.53 -20.03
N GLN A 349 18.81 -8.78 -20.08
CA GLN A 349 19.58 -9.97 -20.44
C GLN A 349 19.02 -10.66 -21.69
N SER A 350 18.15 -9.97 -22.43
CA SER A 350 17.54 -10.48 -23.66
C SER A 350 18.60 -10.78 -24.71
N ILE A 351 18.41 -11.83 -25.52
CA ILE A 351 19.29 -12.13 -26.66
C ILE A 351 19.11 -11.19 -27.87
N ASP A 352 18.16 -10.26 -27.82
CA ASP A 352 17.91 -9.27 -28.87
C ASP A 352 19.08 -8.26 -28.97
N PRO A 353 19.78 -8.15 -30.12
CA PRO A 353 20.88 -7.22 -30.33
C PRO A 353 20.46 -5.74 -30.42
N THR A 354 19.18 -5.43 -30.63
CA THR A 354 18.67 -4.04 -30.70
C THR A 354 18.35 -3.46 -29.32
N ILE A 355 18.26 -4.29 -28.29
CA ILE A 355 18.00 -3.89 -26.91
C ILE A 355 19.32 -3.70 -26.15
N PRO A 356 19.65 -2.49 -25.65
CA PRO A 356 20.87 -2.28 -24.85
C PRO A 356 20.91 -3.14 -23.58
N LYS A 357 22.12 -3.44 -23.08
CA LYS A 357 22.33 -4.29 -21.88
C LYS A 357 22.82 -3.50 -20.66
N ASP A 358 23.19 -2.24 -20.89
CA ASP A 358 23.65 -1.25 -19.93
C ASP A 358 22.58 -0.18 -19.63
N GLU A 359 21.50 -0.12 -20.43
CA GLU A 359 20.30 0.71 -20.20
C GLU A 359 19.36 0.05 -19.17
N GLU A 360 18.76 0.87 -18.31
CA GLU A 360 17.76 0.47 -17.31
C GLU A 360 16.33 0.48 -17.88
N GLY A 361 15.33 0.09 -17.07
CA GLY A 361 13.92 0.11 -17.50
C GLY A 361 13.54 -1.01 -18.47
N HIS A 362 14.35 -2.05 -18.61
CA HIS A 362 14.12 -3.21 -19.47
C HIS A 362 13.78 -4.49 -18.69
N PRO A 363 12.89 -5.36 -19.21
CA PRO A 363 12.71 -6.69 -18.64
C PRO A 363 13.99 -7.52 -18.84
N ILE A 364 14.19 -8.49 -17.95
CA ILE A 364 15.35 -9.41 -18.01
C ILE A 364 15.38 -10.14 -19.36
N LYS A 365 14.21 -10.54 -19.89
CA LYS A 365 14.04 -11.19 -21.19
C LYS A 365 12.71 -10.82 -21.82
N HIS A 366 12.65 -10.92 -23.15
CA HIS A 366 11.41 -10.83 -23.93
C HIS A 366 10.69 -12.20 -23.93
N VAL A 367 10.17 -12.61 -22.77
CA VAL A 367 9.39 -13.84 -22.57
C VAL A 367 8.37 -13.68 -21.41
N PHE A 368 7.19 -14.29 -21.55
CA PHE A 368 6.20 -14.38 -20.48
C PHE A 368 6.45 -15.57 -19.57
N THR A 369 6.41 -15.33 -18.26
CA THR A 369 6.59 -16.37 -17.25
C THR A 369 5.40 -16.47 -16.29
N ARG A 370 5.15 -17.67 -15.77
CA ARG A 370 4.27 -17.91 -14.61
C ARG A 370 5.06 -18.08 -13.31
N ALA A 371 6.39 -18.13 -13.40
CA ALA A 371 7.32 -18.18 -12.28
C ALA A 371 7.71 -16.76 -11.85
N ILE A 372 6.74 -16.05 -11.25
CA ILE A 372 6.89 -14.64 -10.86
C ILE A 372 7.49 -14.57 -9.44
N PRO A 373 8.66 -13.94 -9.24
CA PRO A 373 9.30 -13.85 -7.94
C PRO A 373 8.62 -12.83 -7.03
N THR A 374 8.90 -12.90 -5.72
CA THR A 374 8.34 -11.94 -4.75
C THR A 374 8.79 -10.52 -5.02
N SER A 375 10.04 -10.31 -5.43
CA SER A 375 10.55 -8.97 -5.78
C SER A 375 9.70 -8.27 -6.85
N GLN A 376 9.19 -8.99 -7.86
CA GLN A 376 8.27 -8.42 -8.86
C GLN A 376 6.92 -8.01 -8.26
N CYS A 377 6.41 -8.75 -7.27
CA CYS A 377 5.21 -8.35 -6.52
C CYS A 377 5.47 -7.14 -5.62
N MET A 378 6.66 -7.05 -5.02
CA MET A 378 6.99 -6.00 -4.05
C MET A 378 7.01 -4.60 -4.66
N VAL A 379 7.28 -4.48 -5.96
CA VAL A 379 7.14 -3.23 -6.76
C VAL A 379 5.78 -2.54 -6.53
N CYS A 380 4.72 -3.31 -6.24
CA CYS A 380 3.38 -2.80 -5.94
C CYS A 380 2.90 -3.06 -4.49
N HIS A 381 3.71 -3.70 -3.65
CA HIS A 381 3.32 -4.14 -2.29
C HIS A 381 4.23 -3.62 -1.17
N MET A 382 5.04 -2.59 -1.46
CA MET A 382 5.80 -1.83 -0.46
C MET A 382 5.13 -0.51 -0.02
N HIS A 383 3.95 -0.19 -0.54
CA HIS A 383 3.18 1.03 -0.23
C HIS A 383 2.58 1.03 1.19
N GLN A 384 2.64 2.15 1.90
CA GLN A 384 1.96 2.33 3.19
C GLN A 384 0.54 2.88 3.05
N PRO A 385 -0.38 2.63 4.01
CA PRO A 385 -0.33 1.62 5.08
C PRO A 385 -1.04 0.32 4.72
N ASN A 386 -2.00 0.39 3.80
CA ASN A 386 -3.09 -0.59 3.68
C ASN A 386 -2.63 -1.90 3.02
N MET A 387 -1.56 -1.83 2.22
CA MET A 387 -0.97 -2.96 1.49
C MET A 387 0.55 -3.03 1.65
N PHE A 388 1.06 -2.65 2.83
CA PHE A 388 2.47 -2.81 3.17
C PHE A 388 2.76 -4.27 3.53
N VAL A 389 3.33 -5.04 2.60
CA VAL A 389 3.63 -6.48 2.74
C VAL A 389 5.14 -6.75 2.91
N ASN A 390 5.97 -5.71 3.01
CA ASN A 390 7.41 -5.78 3.32
C ASN A 390 7.75 -6.66 4.55
N SER A 391 6.80 -6.81 5.47
CA SER A 391 6.88 -7.68 6.63
C SER A 391 7.00 -9.17 6.28
N TYR A 392 6.54 -9.63 5.11
CA TYR A 392 6.82 -10.98 4.56
C TYR A 392 8.33 -11.21 4.42
N LEU A 393 9.03 -10.20 3.90
CA LEU A 393 10.49 -10.17 3.78
C LEU A 393 11.20 -9.92 5.12
N GLY A 394 10.46 -9.68 6.20
CA GLY A 394 11.00 -9.32 7.51
C GLY A 394 11.56 -7.90 7.55
N TYR A 395 11.06 -6.99 6.70
CA TYR A 395 11.49 -5.59 6.64
C TYR A 395 10.38 -4.63 7.06
N THR A 396 10.78 -3.48 7.59
CA THR A 396 9.91 -2.33 7.88
C THR A 396 10.62 -1.04 7.50
N MET A 397 9.94 0.11 7.49
CA MET A 397 10.60 1.38 7.16
C MET A 397 11.69 1.72 8.18
N TRP A 398 12.78 2.33 7.70
CA TRP A 398 13.84 2.88 8.55
C TRP A 398 13.30 4.01 9.44
N ASP A 399 13.90 4.17 10.61
CA ASP A 399 13.46 5.07 11.68
C ASP A 399 14.19 6.43 11.69
N TYR A 400 14.95 6.72 10.63
CA TYR A 400 15.86 7.87 10.48
C TYR A 400 17.02 7.97 11.49
N GLU A 401 17.06 7.10 12.51
CA GLU A 401 18.01 7.15 13.62
C GLU A 401 19.01 5.99 13.62
N SER A 402 18.57 4.76 13.32
CA SER A 402 19.43 3.58 13.37
C SER A 402 20.59 3.71 12.39
N ASP A 403 21.82 3.81 12.92
CA ASP A 403 23.05 4.09 12.15
C ASP A 403 23.02 5.38 11.31
N ALA A 404 22.30 6.41 11.80
CA ALA A 404 22.20 7.76 11.23
C ALA A 404 23.47 8.36 10.59
N PRO A 405 24.71 8.25 11.14
CA PRO A 405 25.92 8.80 10.50
C PRO A 405 26.16 8.33 9.07
N PHE A 406 25.75 7.09 8.73
CA PHE A 406 25.91 6.55 7.39
C PHE A 406 24.89 7.13 6.40
N MET A 407 23.70 7.53 6.86
CA MET A 407 22.57 7.94 6.04
C MET A 407 22.41 9.46 5.91
N TRP A 408 22.86 10.23 6.90
CA TRP A 408 22.82 11.70 6.90
C TRP A 408 24.16 12.30 6.47
N PRO A 409 24.17 13.42 5.71
CA PRO A 409 25.40 14.16 5.41
C PRO A 409 26.05 14.76 6.67
N GLU A 410 27.38 14.82 6.73
CA GLU A 410 28.11 15.39 7.89
C GLU A 410 27.88 16.89 8.10
N LYS A 411 27.46 17.60 7.04
CA LYS A 411 27.17 19.04 7.05
C LYS A 411 25.69 19.26 6.78
N GLN A 412 25.07 20.17 7.52
CA GLN A 412 23.65 20.46 7.38
C GLN A 412 23.32 20.86 5.95
N GLN A 413 22.25 20.28 5.41
CA GLN A 413 21.73 20.61 4.10
C GLN A 413 20.68 21.72 4.22
N TYR A 414 20.81 22.75 3.40
CA TYR A 414 19.89 23.89 3.33
C TYR A 414 19.18 23.92 1.96
N PRO A 415 18.38 22.90 1.62
CA PRO A 415 17.86 22.74 0.27
C PRO A 415 16.90 23.88 -0.11
N THR A 416 17.20 24.50 -1.25
CA THR A 416 16.34 25.47 -1.94
C THR A 416 15.01 24.83 -2.36
N HIS A 417 14.04 25.65 -2.75
CA HIS A 417 12.73 25.18 -3.20
C HIS A 417 12.83 24.23 -4.43
N GLU A 418 13.76 24.50 -5.35
CA GLU A 418 13.99 23.68 -6.55
C GLU A 418 14.62 22.33 -6.21
N GLU A 419 15.63 22.31 -5.32
CA GLU A 419 16.22 21.07 -4.81
C GLU A 419 15.20 20.22 -4.04
N ARG A 420 14.34 20.84 -3.21
CA ARG A 420 13.23 20.15 -2.52
C ARG A 420 12.26 19.53 -3.53
N ILE A 421 11.79 20.28 -4.53
CA ILE A 421 10.91 19.74 -5.58
C ILE A 421 11.56 18.58 -6.33
N THR A 422 12.85 18.69 -6.63
CA THR A 422 13.58 17.65 -7.37
C THR A 422 13.67 16.36 -6.56
N ALA A 423 14.05 16.45 -5.27
CA ALA A 423 14.03 15.31 -4.37
C ALA A 423 12.62 14.72 -4.15
N TYR A 424 11.58 15.56 -4.07
CA TYR A 424 10.22 15.10 -3.80
C TYR A 424 9.52 14.41 -4.99
N ARG A 425 10.11 14.52 -6.19
CA ARG A 425 9.64 13.79 -7.38
C ARG A 425 10.13 12.34 -7.39
N SER A 426 11.39 12.11 -7.03
CA SER A 426 11.97 10.76 -6.90
C SER A 426 11.55 10.08 -5.60
N ASN A 427 11.47 10.79 -4.46
CA ASN A 427 11.03 10.22 -3.18
C ASN A 427 9.92 11.07 -2.53
N PRO A 428 8.73 10.52 -2.19
CA PRO A 428 7.62 11.30 -1.65
C PRO A 428 7.85 11.86 -0.24
N GLU A 429 8.94 11.46 0.42
CA GLU A 429 9.35 11.83 1.78
C GLU A 429 10.06 13.20 1.83
N GLY A 430 9.61 14.09 2.73
CA GLY A 430 10.17 15.42 2.90
C GLY A 430 11.60 15.44 3.46
N ALA A 431 11.99 14.43 4.23
CA ALA A 431 13.33 14.30 4.78
C ALA A 431 14.39 13.91 3.73
N ALA A 432 13.99 13.32 2.59
CA ALA A 432 14.88 12.94 1.50
C ALA A 432 15.71 14.11 0.96
N ALA A 433 15.15 15.33 0.90
CA ALA A 433 15.88 16.53 0.43
C ALA A 433 17.15 16.86 1.26
N ARG A 434 17.24 16.34 2.50
CA ARG A 434 18.37 16.49 3.43
C ARG A 434 19.20 15.22 3.58
N GLY A 435 18.61 14.04 3.35
CA GLY A 435 19.29 12.74 3.43
C GLY A 435 20.30 12.52 2.30
N LYS A 436 21.15 11.49 2.44
CA LYS A 436 21.99 11.00 1.32
C LYS A 436 21.15 10.28 0.25
N TRP A 437 20.01 9.70 0.63
CA TRP A 437 19.12 8.94 -0.25
C TRP A 437 18.25 9.78 -1.22
N LYS A 438 18.56 11.07 -1.39
CA LYS A 438 18.18 11.80 -2.61
C LYS A 438 19.04 11.43 -3.83
N ASP A 439 20.23 10.88 -3.57
CA ASP A 439 21.15 10.40 -4.58
C ASP A 439 20.82 8.94 -4.92
N ILE A 440 20.60 8.67 -6.20
CA ILE A 440 20.24 7.35 -6.72
C ILE A 440 21.40 6.36 -6.61
N ASP A 441 22.64 6.82 -6.78
CA ASP A 441 23.83 5.95 -6.68
C ASP A 441 24.07 5.56 -5.22
N PHE A 442 23.79 6.47 -4.27
CA PHE A 442 23.76 6.12 -2.86
C PHE A 442 22.67 5.07 -2.58
N LEU A 443 21.45 5.26 -3.10
CA LEU A 443 20.33 4.33 -2.91
C LEU A 443 20.63 2.92 -3.43
N LYS A 444 21.26 2.80 -4.62
CA LYS A 444 21.73 1.51 -5.15
C LYS A 444 22.73 0.80 -4.23
N ALA A 445 23.52 1.55 -3.44
CA ALA A 445 24.57 1.01 -2.59
C ALA A 445 24.20 0.83 -1.09
N VAL A 446 23.00 1.23 -0.63
CA VAL A 446 22.66 1.23 0.81
C VAL A 446 22.81 -0.15 1.46
N SER A 447 22.44 -1.24 0.76
CA SER A 447 22.57 -2.60 1.27
C SER A 447 24.02 -3.08 1.43
N GLU A 448 24.97 -2.43 0.77
CA GLU A 448 26.40 -2.77 0.83
C GLU A 448 27.04 -2.24 2.13
N LEU A 449 26.47 -1.16 2.69
CA LEU A 449 26.85 -0.62 4.00
C LEU A 449 26.64 -1.63 5.14
N ASN A 450 25.78 -2.64 4.97
CA ASN A 450 25.36 -3.59 6.01
C ASN A 450 26.50 -4.23 6.81
N SER A 451 27.68 -4.40 6.22
CA SER A 451 28.85 -4.94 6.92
C SER A 451 29.48 -3.99 7.95
N GLU A 452 29.19 -2.69 7.88
CA GLU A 452 29.71 -1.63 8.75
C GLU A 452 28.69 -1.15 9.81
N LEU A 453 27.40 -1.43 9.59
CA LEU A 453 26.29 -0.97 10.44
C LEU A 453 26.25 -1.69 11.79
N LYS A 454 25.90 -0.95 12.84
CA LYS A 454 25.94 -1.46 14.23
C LYS A 454 24.56 -1.76 14.81
N ASN A 455 23.50 -1.20 14.26
CA ASN A 455 22.16 -1.20 14.87
C ASN A 455 21.07 -1.71 13.92
N THR A 456 21.27 -1.59 12.60
CA THR A 456 20.32 -2.02 11.57
C THR A 456 20.99 -2.81 10.44
N GLN A 457 20.17 -3.43 9.58
CA GLN A 457 20.54 -3.96 8.28
C GLN A 457 19.47 -3.50 7.26
N PHE A 458 19.86 -2.96 6.12
CA PHE A 458 18.97 -2.47 5.07
C PHE A 458 18.65 -3.54 4.01
N ALA A 459 17.49 -3.41 3.38
CA ALA A 459 17.10 -4.15 2.19
C ALA A 459 17.94 -3.74 0.96
N ASP A 460 17.89 -4.54 -0.10
CA ASP A 460 18.55 -4.27 -1.40
C ASP A 460 17.68 -3.52 -2.42
N TYR A 461 16.39 -3.40 -2.11
CA TYR A 461 15.38 -2.71 -2.90
C TYR A 461 14.91 -1.45 -2.17
N HIS A 462 14.67 -0.40 -2.95
CA HIS A 462 14.47 0.98 -2.50
C HIS A 462 13.39 1.68 -3.33
N GLY A 463 12.31 0.98 -3.66
CA GLY A 463 11.21 1.58 -4.40
C GLY A 463 10.66 2.83 -3.70
N HIS A 464 10.30 3.84 -4.49
CA HIS A 464 10.01 5.22 -4.04
C HIS A 464 11.20 5.95 -3.39
N GLY A 465 12.42 5.44 -3.54
CA GLY A 465 13.60 5.93 -2.84
C GLY A 465 13.58 5.70 -1.33
N TRP A 466 12.68 4.85 -0.82
CA TRP A 466 12.55 4.59 0.62
C TRP A 466 13.62 3.61 1.13
N ASN A 467 13.98 3.78 2.41
CA ASN A 467 14.91 2.89 3.10
C ASN A 467 14.16 1.93 4.02
N PHE A 468 14.41 0.63 3.85
CA PHE A 468 13.78 -0.43 4.64
C PHE A 468 14.82 -1.17 5.47
N ARG A 469 14.52 -1.41 6.75
CA ARG A 469 15.37 -2.12 7.70
C ARG A 469 14.81 -3.49 8.10
N ALA A 470 15.70 -4.45 8.30
CA ALA A 470 15.37 -5.78 8.78
C ALA A 470 14.91 -5.76 10.25
N VAL A 471 13.88 -6.55 10.55
CA VAL A 471 13.30 -6.71 11.88
C VAL A 471 13.86 -7.99 12.51
N PHE A 472 14.53 -7.86 13.67
CA PHE A 472 15.16 -8.99 14.37
C PHE A 472 14.46 -9.30 15.70
N LYS A 473 14.46 -10.58 16.08
CA LYS A 473 13.95 -11.09 17.36
C LYS A 473 14.71 -10.43 18.52
N LYS A 474 13.96 -9.86 19.47
CA LYS A 474 14.49 -9.15 20.63
C LYS A 474 13.74 -9.54 21.91
N ASP A 475 14.40 -9.37 23.06
CA ASP A 475 13.73 -9.41 24.36
C ASP A 475 12.95 -8.10 24.63
N ARG A 476 12.21 -8.05 25.74
CA ARG A 476 11.45 -6.86 26.17
C ARG A 476 12.34 -5.64 26.52
N LYS A 477 13.66 -5.79 26.56
CA LYS A 477 14.64 -4.71 26.79
C LYS A 477 15.32 -4.25 25.49
N GLY A 478 15.01 -4.89 24.35
CA GLY A 478 15.57 -4.57 23.03
C GLY A 478 16.86 -5.33 22.68
N ASN A 479 17.32 -6.27 23.51
CA ASN A 479 18.50 -7.08 23.23
C ASN A 479 18.20 -8.11 22.14
N LEU A 480 19.11 -8.30 21.18
CA LEU A 480 18.98 -9.31 20.13
C LEU A 480 18.99 -10.73 20.71
N LEU A 481 18.14 -11.61 20.17
CA LEU A 481 18.03 -13.01 20.57
C LEU A 481 18.35 -13.96 19.42
N ASP A 482 19.02 -15.06 19.73
CA ASP A 482 19.23 -16.18 18.82
C ASP A 482 17.98 -17.07 18.67
N ALA A 483 18.12 -18.17 17.93
CA ALA A 483 17.03 -19.13 17.69
C ALA A 483 16.53 -19.83 18.97
N ASP A 484 17.40 -20.03 19.96
CA ASP A 484 17.10 -20.72 21.22
C ASP A 484 16.62 -19.75 22.31
N GLY A 485 16.75 -18.44 22.07
CA GLY A 485 16.29 -17.37 22.96
C GLY A 485 17.40 -16.80 23.86
N ASN A 486 18.67 -17.13 23.63
CA ASN A 486 19.78 -16.54 24.36
C ASN A 486 20.05 -15.12 23.86
N GLN A 487 20.50 -14.26 24.77
CA GLN A 487 20.92 -12.90 24.46
C GLN A 487 22.26 -12.91 23.68
N ILE A 488 22.28 -12.21 22.55
CA ILE A 488 23.48 -11.97 21.76
C ILE A 488 24.15 -10.67 22.24
N SER A 489 25.48 -10.65 22.36
CA SER A 489 26.22 -9.45 22.76
C SER A 489 26.04 -8.31 21.73
N SER A 490 25.83 -7.09 22.21
CA SER A 490 25.73 -5.90 21.36
C SER A 490 27.04 -5.55 20.65
N THR A 491 28.18 -6.02 21.17
CA THR A 491 29.54 -5.82 20.63
C THR A 491 30.00 -6.92 19.67
N ASP A 492 29.20 -7.97 19.47
CA ASP A 492 29.52 -9.07 18.57
C ASP A 492 29.37 -8.61 17.10
N PRO A 493 30.44 -8.63 16.28
CA PRO A 493 30.37 -8.16 14.89
C PRO A 493 29.46 -9.05 14.03
N GLU A 494 29.21 -10.30 14.44
CA GLU A 494 28.42 -11.29 13.71
C GLU A 494 26.97 -11.38 14.24
N LYS A 495 26.55 -10.45 15.12
CA LYS A 495 25.26 -10.51 15.82
C LYS A 495 24.04 -10.62 14.90
N PHE A 496 24.03 -9.96 13.75
CA PHE A 496 22.91 -10.03 12.80
C PHE A 496 22.84 -11.37 12.05
N LYS A 497 23.95 -12.10 11.92
CA LYS A 497 23.95 -13.47 11.37
C LYS A 497 23.52 -14.52 12.40
N LYS A 498 23.63 -14.18 13.70
CA LYS A 498 23.22 -15.02 14.84
C LYS A 498 21.77 -14.77 15.29
N ALA A 499 21.30 -13.53 15.16
CA ALA A 499 19.95 -13.12 15.53
C ALA A 499 18.91 -13.65 14.53
N VAL A 500 17.71 -13.97 15.01
CA VAL A 500 16.61 -14.38 14.13
C VAL A 500 16.05 -13.17 13.40
N HIS A 501 16.29 -13.07 12.09
CA HIS A 501 15.53 -12.20 11.19
C HIS A 501 14.07 -12.67 11.15
N MET A 502 13.12 -11.78 11.46
CA MET A 502 11.70 -12.11 11.61
C MET A 502 10.93 -11.99 10.28
N SER A 503 11.48 -12.60 9.24
CA SER A 503 10.80 -12.93 7.98
C SER A 503 9.70 -13.97 8.18
N ASP A 504 8.78 -14.09 7.23
CA ASP A 504 7.81 -15.19 7.22
C ASP A 504 8.50 -16.55 7.05
N ILE A 505 8.02 -17.59 7.74
CA ILE A 505 8.60 -18.93 7.64
C ILE A 505 8.50 -19.51 6.23
N HIS A 506 7.51 -19.11 5.43
CA HIS A 506 7.37 -19.57 4.04
C HIS A 506 8.52 -19.01 3.18
N LEU A 507 8.86 -17.72 3.33
CA LEU A 507 10.03 -17.13 2.68
C LEU A 507 11.34 -17.80 3.12
N ASP A 508 11.50 -18.08 4.41
CA ASP A 508 12.68 -18.81 4.93
C ASP A 508 12.78 -20.26 4.41
N LYS A 509 11.71 -20.79 3.82
CA LYS A 509 11.70 -22.06 3.08
C LYS A 509 11.89 -21.90 1.57
N GLY A 510 11.96 -20.68 1.05
CA GLY A 510 12.11 -20.40 -0.38
C GLY A 510 10.78 -20.27 -1.14
N MET A 511 9.64 -20.11 -0.45
CA MET A 511 8.36 -19.81 -1.10
C MET A 511 8.28 -18.33 -1.48
N HIS A 512 7.62 -18.05 -2.59
CA HIS A 512 7.29 -16.71 -3.05
C HIS A 512 5.77 -16.42 -2.95
N CYS A 513 5.35 -15.17 -3.17
CA CYS A 513 3.92 -14.80 -3.18
C CYS A 513 3.06 -15.73 -4.06
N MET A 514 3.55 -16.10 -5.26
CA MET A 514 2.88 -17.03 -6.17
C MET A 514 2.74 -18.46 -5.64
N ASP A 515 3.45 -18.84 -4.56
CA ASP A 515 3.30 -20.13 -3.90
C ASP A 515 2.10 -20.17 -2.95
N CYS A 516 1.59 -19.03 -2.50
CA CYS A 516 0.38 -18.94 -1.66
C CYS A 516 -0.81 -18.32 -2.39
N HIS A 517 -0.58 -17.31 -3.24
CA HIS A 517 -1.63 -16.67 -4.04
C HIS A 517 -1.73 -17.30 -5.43
N PHE A 518 -2.91 -17.81 -5.75
CA PHE A 518 -3.18 -18.52 -7.00
C PHE A 518 -3.81 -17.59 -8.06
N GLN A 519 -4.21 -18.18 -9.19
CA GLN A 519 -4.76 -17.44 -10.33
C GLN A 519 -5.95 -16.54 -9.96
N GLN A 520 -6.86 -16.97 -9.06
CA GLN A 520 -7.99 -16.12 -8.64
C GLN A 520 -7.53 -14.96 -7.76
N ASP A 521 -6.74 -15.21 -6.73
CA ASP A 521 -6.25 -14.16 -5.82
C ASP A 521 -5.51 -13.04 -6.58
N ALA A 522 -4.73 -13.40 -7.60
CA ALA A 522 -3.97 -12.45 -8.41
C ALA A 522 -4.81 -11.70 -9.46
N HIS A 523 -5.69 -12.40 -10.19
CA HIS A 523 -6.44 -11.82 -11.32
C HIS A 523 -7.88 -11.39 -10.98
N GLY A 524 -8.38 -11.69 -9.79
CA GLY A 524 -9.79 -11.57 -9.43
C GLY A 524 -10.66 -12.75 -9.88
N ASP A 525 -11.90 -12.80 -9.40
CA ASP A 525 -12.92 -13.80 -9.77
C ASP A 525 -13.91 -13.31 -10.83
N GLY A 526 -13.81 -12.03 -11.23
CA GLY A 526 -14.75 -11.33 -12.12
C GLY A 526 -15.65 -10.31 -11.42
N HIS A 527 -15.72 -10.34 -10.09
CA HIS A 527 -16.47 -9.37 -9.29
C HIS A 527 -15.58 -8.20 -8.81
N ILE A 528 -16.24 -7.10 -8.47
CA ILE A 528 -15.58 -5.89 -7.96
C ILE A 528 -15.62 -5.91 -6.42
N TYR A 529 -14.49 -5.62 -5.77
CA TYR A 529 -14.36 -5.61 -4.30
C TYR A 529 -13.75 -4.30 -3.80
N GLY A 530 -14.17 -3.87 -2.60
CA GLY A 530 -13.59 -2.69 -1.94
C GLY A 530 -12.34 -2.99 -1.12
N GLU A 531 -12.28 -4.17 -0.48
CA GLU A 531 -11.20 -4.53 0.46
C GLU A 531 -10.46 -5.79 0.02
N VAL A 532 -9.13 -5.78 0.13
CA VAL A 532 -8.26 -6.92 -0.23
C VAL A 532 -8.58 -8.21 0.53
N ALA A 533 -9.16 -8.10 1.73
CA ALA A 533 -9.57 -9.28 2.49
C ALA A 533 -10.72 -10.03 1.80
N GLN A 534 -11.56 -9.34 1.04
CA GLN A 534 -12.77 -9.87 0.42
C GLN A 534 -12.46 -10.60 -0.90
N SER A 535 -11.40 -10.20 -1.62
CA SER A 535 -11.01 -10.75 -2.93
C SER A 535 -10.13 -12.02 -2.88
N VAL A 536 -9.82 -12.54 -1.69
CA VAL A 536 -8.91 -13.70 -1.49
C VAL A 536 -9.71 -14.99 -1.21
N GLU A 537 -9.41 -16.07 -1.93
CA GLU A 537 -9.99 -17.39 -1.69
C GLU A 537 -9.16 -18.29 -0.77
N ILE A 538 -7.84 -18.15 -0.71
CA ILE A 538 -7.00 -19.07 0.07
C ILE A 538 -7.06 -18.80 1.58
N ARG A 539 -7.10 -19.87 2.39
CA ARG A 539 -6.89 -19.85 3.84
C ARG A 539 -5.86 -20.90 4.26
N CYS A 540 -5.18 -20.65 5.39
CA CYS A 540 -4.17 -21.55 5.94
C CYS A 540 -4.66 -23.01 6.06
N GLN A 541 -5.90 -23.20 6.50
CA GLN A 541 -6.51 -24.52 6.72
C GLN A 541 -6.78 -25.31 5.43
N ASP A 542 -6.80 -24.66 4.27
CA ASP A 542 -7.06 -25.31 2.98
C ASP A 542 -5.86 -26.17 2.55
N CYS A 543 -4.66 -25.83 3.05
CA CYS A 543 -3.40 -26.56 2.89
C CYS A 543 -2.91 -27.26 4.18
N HIS A 544 -3.15 -26.69 5.36
CA HIS A 544 -2.68 -27.24 6.65
C HIS A 544 -3.74 -28.04 7.42
N GLY A 545 -5.00 -28.05 6.98
CA GLY A 545 -6.11 -28.67 7.71
C GLY A 545 -6.50 -27.91 8.98
N SER A 546 -7.21 -28.60 9.87
CA SER A 546 -7.70 -28.09 11.15
C SER A 546 -7.47 -29.09 12.29
N VAL A 547 -7.93 -28.76 13.49
CA VAL A 547 -7.93 -29.68 14.64
C VAL A 547 -8.79 -30.94 14.40
N LYS A 548 -9.81 -30.83 13.54
CA LYS A 548 -10.79 -31.90 13.26
C LYS A 548 -10.42 -32.78 12.06
N GLY A 549 -9.48 -32.35 11.21
CA GLY A 549 -9.09 -33.15 10.05
C GLY A 549 -8.02 -32.53 9.16
N TYR A 550 -7.52 -33.36 8.25
CA TYR A 550 -6.53 -33.02 7.24
C TYR A 550 -7.04 -31.98 6.23
N ALA A 551 -6.11 -31.34 5.53
CA ALA A 551 -6.40 -30.39 4.46
C ALA A 551 -7.29 -31.02 3.37
N THR A 552 -8.35 -30.31 2.99
CA THR A 552 -9.26 -30.73 1.91
C THR A 552 -8.72 -30.42 0.51
N LEU A 553 -7.67 -29.58 0.41
CA LEU A 553 -7.21 -28.97 -0.84
C LEU A 553 -8.32 -28.23 -1.60
N LYS A 554 -9.27 -27.62 -0.87
CA LYS A 554 -10.33 -26.78 -1.44
C LYS A 554 -10.37 -25.42 -0.75
N THR A 555 -10.39 -24.35 -1.54
CA THR A 555 -10.35 -22.97 -1.00
C THR A 555 -11.61 -22.64 -0.18
N SER A 556 -11.44 -21.90 0.92
CA SER A 556 -12.56 -21.56 1.84
C SER A 556 -12.69 -20.07 2.19
N GLY A 557 -12.00 -19.17 1.48
CA GLY A 557 -12.06 -17.71 1.61
C GLY A 557 -13.33 -17.06 1.06
N PRO A 558 -13.52 -15.74 1.28
CA PRO A 558 -14.73 -15.04 0.84
C PRO A 558 -14.93 -15.05 -0.69
N ALA A 559 -13.86 -14.97 -1.47
CA ALA A 559 -13.92 -15.00 -2.93
C ALA A 559 -14.15 -16.42 -3.51
N SER A 560 -13.93 -17.48 -2.72
CA SER A 560 -14.05 -18.87 -3.16
C SER A 560 -15.38 -19.15 -3.87
N PRO A 561 -15.36 -19.90 -4.99
CA PRO A 561 -16.59 -20.38 -5.60
C PRO A 561 -17.33 -21.35 -4.67
N LYS A 562 -18.61 -21.60 -4.93
CA LYS A 562 -19.41 -22.56 -4.15
C LYS A 562 -18.78 -23.96 -4.22
N GLY A 563 -18.32 -24.46 -3.08
CA GLY A 563 -17.61 -25.74 -2.96
C GLY A 563 -16.07 -25.64 -2.96
N GLY A 564 -15.51 -24.44 -3.15
CA GLY A 564 -14.07 -24.17 -3.18
C GLY A 564 -13.40 -24.52 -4.50
N THR A 565 -12.31 -23.83 -4.81
CA THR A 565 -11.41 -24.16 -5.93
C THR A 565 -10.56 -25.37 -5.53
N ASP A 566 -10.51 -26.41 -6.37
CA ASP A 566 -9.77 -27.64 -6.11
C ASP A 566 -8.28 -27.49 -6.43
N LEU A 567 -7.45 -27.45 -5.39
CA LEU A 567 -6.01 -27.23 -5.48
C LEU A 567 -5.26 -28.47 -6.00
N SER A 568 -5.84 -29.67 -5.92
CA SER A 568 -5.21 -30.90 -6.43
C SER A 568 -5.08 -30.91 -7.97
N LEU A 569 -5.91 -30.12 -8.65
CA LEU A 569 -5.89 -29.95 -10.09
C LEU A 569 -4.81 -28.97 -10.56
N MET A 570 -4.20 -28.19 -9.65
CA MET A 570 -3.21 -27.18 -10.02
C MET A 570 -1.90 -27.79 -10.53
N ARG A 571 -1.24 -27.05 -11.44
CA ARG A 571 0.08 -27.37 -11.97
C ARG A 571 1.05 -26.23 -11.71
N THR A 572 2.33 -26.56 -11.53
CA THR A 572 3.43 -25.59 -11.53
C THR A 572 3.65 -25.06 -12.95
N PRO A 573 4.41 -23.97 -13.14
CA PRO A 573 4.79 -23.52 -14.49
C PRO A 573 5.50 -24.58 -15.32
N PHE A 574 6.22 -25.48 -14.65
CA PHE A 574 6.99 -26.61 -15.19
C PHE A 574 6.11 -27.83 -15.57
N GLY A 575 4.77 -27.72 -15.46
CA GLY A 575 3.80 -28.77 -15.83
C GLY A 575 3.51 -29.82 -14.76
N ASP A 576 4.26 -29.78 -13.66
CA ASP A 576 4.20 -30.74 -12.57
C ASP A 576 2.95 -30.54 -11.68
N ALA A 577 2.42 -31.58 -11.04
CA ALA A 577 1.33 -31.42 -10.06
C ALA A 577 1.82 -30.60 -8.85
N ARG A 578 1.07 -29.53 -8.50
CA ARG A 578 1.47 -28.54 -7.49
C ARG A 578 1.25 -29.02 -6.06
N PHE A 579 0.16 -29.74 -5.81
CA PHE A 579 -0.17 -30.34 -4.52
C PHE A 579 -0.32 -31.86 -4.69
N ILE A 580 0.37 -32.64 -3.87
CA ILE A 580 0.42 -34.12 -3.98
C ILE A 580 0.40 -34.77 -2.60
N TRP A 581 -0.47 -35.75 -2.42
CA TRP A 581 -0.40 -36.66 -1.28
C TRP A 581 0.54 -37.83 -1.58
N LYS A 582 1.63 -37.96 -0.82
CA LYS A 582 2.57 -39.09 -0.84
C LYS A 582 2.31 -39.93 0.41
N GLY A 583 1.38 -40.90 0.31
CA GLY A 583 0.82 -41.56 1.48
C GLY A 583 -0.02 -40.57 2.31
N SER A 584 0.20 -40.53 3.63
CA SER A 584 -0.46 -39.57 4.53
C SER A 584 0.14 -38.16 4.53
N LYS A 585 1.21 -37.90 3.76
CA LYS A 585 1.91 -36.62 3.75
C LYS A 585 1.53 -35.78 2.54
N LEU A 586 1.10 -34.54 2.78
CA LEU A 586 0.90 -33.54 1.74
C LEU A 586 2.22 -32.87 1.39
N TYR A 587 2.50 -32.75 0.09
CA TYR A 587 3.59 -31.97 -0.47
C TYR A 587 3.04 -30.85 -1.35
N GLN A 588 3.67 -29.68 -1.24
CA GLN A 588 3.50 -28.57 -2.18
C GLN A 588 4.79 -28.39 -2.97
N ARG A 589 4.69 -28.08 -4.25
CA ARG A 589 5.81 -27.70 -5.12
C ARG A 589 5.82 -26.20 -5.38
N SER A 590 7.04 -25.69 -5.56
CA SER A 590 7.30 -24.31 -5.93
C SER A 590 6.78 -23.99 -7.33
N SER A 591 6.26 -22.78 -7.48
CA SER A 591 5.87 -22.19 -8.75
C SER A 591 6.96 -21.27 -9.33
N VAL A 592 8.07 -21.04 -8.62
CA VAL A 592 9.13 -20.11 -9.06
C VAL A 592 10.47 -20.83 -9.27
N THR A 593 10.90 -21.61 -8.28
CA THR A 593 12.11 -22.44 -8.33
C THR A 593 11.77 -23.87 -8.75
N GLU A 594 12.28 -24.32 -9.91
CA GLU A 594 12.06 -25.67 -10.41
C GLU A 594 12.62 -26.75 -9.47
N GLY A 595 11.94 -27.91 -9.38
CA GLY A 595 12.35 -29.04 -8.55
C GLY A 595 12.19 -28.87 -7.03
N MET A 596 11.89 -27.66 -6.54
CA MET A 596 11.70 -27.39 -5.11
C MET A 596 10.33 -27.87 -4.61
N GLU A 597 10.32 -28.67 -3.55
CA GLU A 597 9.11 -29.14 -2.87
C GLU A 597 9.22 -29.10 -1.34
N TRP A 598 8.08 -28.97 -0.67
CA TRP A 598 7.97 -28.87 0.78
C TRP A 598 6.88 -29.80 1.32
N GLU A 599 7.15 -30.47 2.45
CA GLU A 599 6.11 -31.18 3.20
C GLU A 599 5.23 -30.17 3.96
N VAL A 600 3.94 -30.13 3.61
CA VAL A 600 2.97 -29.22 4.22
C VAL A 600 2.45 -29.83 5.52
N ARG A 601 2.99 -29.35 6.65
CA ARG A 601 2.63 -29.83 7.99
C ARG A 601 1.13 -29.68 8.26
N GLN A 602 0.49 -30.74 8.74
CA GLN A 602 -0.93 -30.77 9.02
C GLN A 602 -1.20 -30.43 10.49
N VAL A 603 -2.24 -29.65 10.78
CA VAL A 603 -2.59 -29.26 12.17
C VAL A 603 -2.97 -30.48 13.00
N ARG A 604 -3.64 -31.48 12.41
CA ARG A 604 -3.99 -32.73 13.10
C ARG A 604 -2.74 -33.47 13.61
N ASP A 605 -1.69 -33.51 12.80
CA ASP A 605 -0.42 -34.19 13.09
C ASP A 605 0.39 -33.55 14.22
N SER A 606 0.17 -32.27 14.52
CA SER A 606 0.87 -31.55 15.59
C SER A 606 0.15 -31.60 16.94
N ILE A 607 -1.11 -32.05 16.97
CA ILE A 607 -1.92 -32.15 18.19
C ILE A 607 -2.16 -33.59 18.66
N ASP A 608 -1.86 -34.59 17.84
CA ASP A 608 -2.01 -36.02 18.17
C ASP A 608 -0.77 -36.57 18.91
N PRO A 609 -0.86 -36.95 20.20
CA PRO A 609 0.28 -37.46 20.98
C PRO A 609 0.88 -38.77 20.45
N SER A 610 0.17 -39.49 19.58
CA SER A 610 0.68 -40.71 18.94
C SER A 610 1.51 -40.44 17.69
N HIS A 611 1.48 -39.20 17.15
CA HIS A 611 2.09 -38.87 15.87
C HIS A 611 3.53 -38.33 16.02
N PRO A 612 4.49 -38.69 15.16
CA PRO A 612 5.90 -38.24 15.26
C PRO A 612 6.13 -36.73 15.12
N HIS A 613 5.10 -35.95 14.78
CA HIS A 613 5.15 -34.48 14.69
C HIS A 613 4.33 -33.77 15.77
N TYR A 614 3.91 -34.51 16.81
CA TYR A 614 3.30 -33.96 18.01
C TYR A 614 4.12 -32.80 18.59
N ASN A 615 3.43 -31.75 18.98
CA ASN A 615 4.01 -30.61 19.69
C ASN A 615 3.08 -30.21 20.84
N GLU A 616 3.54 -30.40 22.07
CA GLU A 616 2.74 -30.14 23.27
C GLU A 616 2.20 -28.70 23.34
N ALA A 617 3.00 -27.70 22.95
CA ALA A 617 2.56 -26.31 22.92
C ALA A 617 1.46 -26.07 21.88
N SER A 618 1.58 -26.66 20.69
CA SER A 618 0.55 -26.66 19.64
C SER A 618 -0.74 -27.32 20.13
N ALA A 619 -0.63 -28.54 20.68
CA ALA A 619 -1.74 -29.28 21.26
C ALA A 619 -2.46 -28.47 22.35
N ARG A 620 -1.72 -27.90 23.30
CA ARG A 620 -2.26 -27.08 24.39
C ARG A 620 -2.95 -25.81 23.87
N ALA A 621 -2.37 -25.12 22.89
CA ALA A 621 -2.94 -23.89 22.32
C ALA A 621 -4.19 -24.14 21.45
N LYS A 622 -4.28 -25.30 20.79
CA LYS A 622 -5.35 -25.65 19.84
C LYS A 622 -6.48 -26.49 20.44
N THR A 623 -6.24 -27.22 21.53
CA THR A 623 -7.24 -28.06 22.20
C THR A 623 -7.78 -27.47 23.51
N VAL A 624 -7.40 -26.22 23.84
CA VAL A 624 -7.94 -25.51 25.01
C VAL A 624 -9.44 -25.31 24.86
N GLN A 625 -10.19 -25.74 25.87
CA GLN A 625 -11.64 -25.70 25.87
C GLN A 625 -12.15 -24.32 26.29
N ALA A 626 -13.34 -23.96 25.79
CA ALA A 626 -14.05 -22.77 26.23
C ALA A 626 -14.39 -22.88 27.74
N PHE A 627 -14.09 -21.80 28.48
CA PHE A 627 -14.51 -21.65 29.88
C PHE A 627 -16.03 -21.58 29.96
N ARG A 628 -16.60 -22.27 30.96
CA ARG A 628 -18.03 -22.29 31.27
C ARG A 628 -18.27 -21.79 32.70
N ASP A 629 -19.51 -21.41 33.00
CA ASP A 629 -19.87 -20.94 34.34
C ASP A 629 -19.52 -21.98 35.42
N GLY A 630 -18.67 -21.59 36.36
CA GLY A 630 -18.16 -22.45 37.43
C GLY A 630 -16.82 -23.15 37.15
N ASP A 631 -16.28 -23.09 35.93
CA ASP A 631 -14.91 -23.54 35.65
C ASP A 631 -13.91 -22.65 36.39
N LYS A 632 -12.96 -23.27 37.11
CA LYS A 632 -11.89 -22.58 37.84
C LYS A 632 -10.54 -22.61 37.12
N ASP A 633 -10.34 -23.62 36.29
CA ASP A 633 -9.11 -23.90 35.57
C ASP A 633 -9.45 -24.23 34.10
N PRO A 634 -8.56 -23.94 33.14
CA PRO A 634 -8.79 -24.32 31.74
C PRO A 634 -8.74 -25.84 31.58
N ARG A 635 -9.39 -26.36 30.53
CA ARG A 635 -9.42 -27.78 30.17
C ARG A 635 -8.80 -27.99 28.78
N TRP A 636 -8.21 -29.16 28.50
CA TRP A 636 -7.44 -29.42 27.27
C TRP A 636 -7.58 -30.88 26.78
N GLY A 637 -7.15 -31.12 25.53
CA GLY A 637 -6.51 -32.38 25.15
C GLY A 637 -7.38 -33.55 24.69
N ASP A 638 -8.71 -33.48 24.78
CA ASP A 638 -9.57 -34.59 24.33
C ASP A 638 -9.85 -34.54 22.82
N LEU A 639 -9.03 -35.26 22.05
CA LEU A 639 -9.24 -35.45 20.61
C LEU A 639 -10.53 -36.23 20.30
N LYS A 640 -10.99 -37.13 21.16
CA LYS A 640 -12.26 -37.85 20.93
C LYS A 640 -13.45 -36.92 21.08
N ALA A 641 -13.40 -35.98 22.03
CA ALA A 641 -14.39 -34.91 22.13
C ALA A 641 -14.38 -34.02 20.88
N ILE A 642 -13.21 -33.65 20.35
CA ILE A 642 -13.08 -32.86 19.11
C ILE A 642 -13.64 -33.63 17.89
N ASP A 643 -13.34 -34.92 17.78
CA ASP A 643 -13.78 -35.76 16.65
C ASP A 643 -15.29 -35.98 16.66
N SER A 644 -15.89 -36.13 17.84
CA SER A 644 -17.33 -36.31 18.03
C SER A 644 -18.13 -34.99 18.12
N ALA A 645 -17.47 -33.84 18.26
CA ALA A 645 -18.12 -32.54 18.38
C ALA A 645 -18.88 -32.15 17.10
N THR A 646 -20.18 -31.93 17.23
CA THR A 646 -21.02 -31.30 16.19
C THR A 646 -20.83 -29.79 16.10
N ASP A 647 -20.42 -29.17 17.22
CA ASP A 647 -20.15 -27.75 17.38
C ASP A 647 -18.77 -27.62 18.08
N LEU A 648 -17.80 -27.03 17.37
CA LEU A 648 -16.45 -26.82 17.91
C LEU A 648 -16.32 -25.50 18.66
N ASP A 649 -17.18 -24.52 18.42
CA ASP A 649 -17.15 -23.21 19.11
C ASP A 649 -17.64 -23.37 20.55
N ALA A 650 -18.65 -24.22 20.78
CA ALA A 650 -19.09 -24.61 22.12
C ALA A 650 -18.07 -25.48 22.89
N LEU A 651 -17.03 -26.00 22.23
CA LEU A 651 -16.00 -26.84 22.82
C LEU A 651 -14.67 -26.12 23.02
N LEU A 652 -14.15 -25.40 22.02
CA LEU A 652 -12.78 -24.87 21.97
C LEU A 652 -12.75 -23.35 22.08
N ALA A 653 -11.89 -22.81 22.94
CA ALA A 653 -11.75 -21.34 23.10
C ALA A 653 -11.10 -20.66 21.88
N HIS A 654 -10.35 -21.41 21.07
CA HIS A 654 -9.61 -20.92 19.90
C HIS A 654 -9.99 -21.70 18.63
N ASN A 655 -11.28 -21.96 18.39
CA ASN A 655 -11.70 -22.65 17.18
C ASN A 655 -11.29 -21.88 15.91
N ASN A 656 -11.07 -22.64 14.84
CA ASN A 656 -10.74 -22.18 13.50
C ASN A 656 -11.88 -21.39 12.81
N ASP A 657 -13.07 -21.23 13.41
CA ASP A 657 -14.14 -20.40 12.86
C ASP A 657 -14.29 -19.05 13.58
N GLU A 658 -13.87 -18.94 14.84
CA GLU A 658 -13.86 -17.69 15.63
C GLU A 658 -12.52 -16.94 15.62
N MET A 659 -11.37 -17.62 15.52
CA MET A 659 -10.03 -17.00 15.56
C MET A 659 -9.18 -17.37 14.34
N SER A 660 -8.39 -16.45 13.78
CA SER A 660 -7.47 -16.78 12.68
C SER A 660 -6.20 -17.48 13.16
N CYS A 661 -5.62 -18.32 12.30
CA CYS A 661 -4.32 -18.95 12.62
C CYS A 661 -3.22 -17.90 12.81
N PHE A 662 -3.21 -16.83 11.99
CA PHE A 662 -2.21 -15.77 12.10
C PHE A 662 -2.35 -14.89 13.35
N ALA A 663 -3.47 -14.96 14.10
CA ALA A 663 -3.56 -14.35 15.42
C ALA A 663 -2.57 -14.97 16.42
N CYS A 664 -2.33 -16.29 16.34
CA CYS A 664 -1.31 -16.96 17.14
C CYS A 664 0.06 -16.97 16.44
N HIS A 665 0.08 -17.22 15.13
CA HIS A 665 1.31 -17.54 14.41
C HIS A 665 2.16 -16.33 13.98
N SER A 666 1.62 -15.09 13.99
CA SER A 666 2.40 -13.89 13.62
C SER A 666 3.40 -13.52 14.71
N SER A 667 4.68 -13.44 14.36
CA SER A 667 5.75 -12.98 15.26
C SER A 667 5.61 -11.51 15.66
N TRP A 668 5.36 -10.63 14.69
CA TRP A 668 5.23 -9.19 14.89
C TRP A 668 4.18 -8.57 13.95
N VAL A 669 3.74 -7.35 14.25
CA VAL A 669 2.74 -6.62 13.46
C VAL A 669 3.27 -5.21 13.20
N THR A 670 3.32 -4.80 11.94
CA THR A 670 3.63 -3.41 11.57
C THR A 670 2.51 -2.50 12.06
N SER A 671 2.79 -1.65 13.05
CA SER A 671 1.89 -0.58 13.49
C SER A 671 2.39 0.77 12.98
N CYS A 672 1.61 1.41 12.12
CA CYS A 672 1.92 2.70 11.52
C CYS A 672 1.09 3.78 12.22
N ALA A 673 1.60 4.25 13.36
CA ALA A 673 0.88 5.10 14.28
C ALA A 673 0.91 6.59 13.91
N GLY A 674 1.72 7.01 12.94
CA GLY A 674 1.80 8.40 12.51
C GLY A 674 2.44 8.59 11.14
N CYS A 675 1.71 9.24 10.24
CA CYS A 675 2.24 9.81 8.99
C CYS A 675 1.84 11.29 8.90
N HIS A 676 2.82 12.17 8.73
CA HIS A 676 2.60 13.61 8.60
C HIS A 676 2.56 14.03 7.13
N LEU A 677 1.50 14.75 6.75
CA LEU A 677 1.31 15.31 5.40
C LEU A 677 1.31 16.86 5.49
N PRO A 678 2.46 17.51 5.30
CA PRO A 678 2.53 18.96 5.16
C PRO A 678 2.07 19.37 3.74
N ILE A 679 0.99 20.14 3.64
CA ILE A 679 0.55 20.73 2.36
C ILE A 679 1.21 22.07 2.18
N GLU A 680 1.76 22.29 0.99
CA GLU A 680 2.35 23.55 0.60
C GLU A 680 1.61 24.14 -0.60
N ALA A 681 0.96 25.28 -0.39
CA ALA A 681 0.32 26.02 -1.47
C ALA A 681 1.33 26.61 -2.46
N ASN A 682 0.86 26.88 -3.68
CA ASN A 682 1.64 27.37 -4.84
C ASN A 682 2.71 26.43 -5.40
N TRP A 683 2.93 25.25 -4.84
CA TRP A 683 3.70 24.21 -5.51
C TRP A 683 2.89 23.74 -6.74
N LYS A 684 3.43 23.90 -7.95
CA LYS A 684 2.81 23.41 -9.18
C LYS A 684 3.24 21.97 -9.42
N GLU A 685 2.30 21.04 -9.39
CA GLU A 685 2.59 19.63 -9.68
C GLU A 685 1.46 19.00 -10.50
N LYS A 686 1.83 18.06 -11.38
CA LYS A 686 0.88 17.31 -12.22
C LYS A 686 0.12 16.29 -11.36
N SER A 687 -1.14 16.03 -11.74
CA SER A 687 -1.80 14.78 -11.33
C SER A 687 -1.04 13.59 -11.92
N LYS A 688 -0.87 12.54 -11.13
CA LYS A 688 -0.27 11.25 -11.50
C LYS A 688 -1.32 10.26 -12.03
N HIS A 689 -2.60 10.53 -11.79
CA HIS A 689 -3.74 9.74 -12.25
C HIS A 689 -4.68 10.59 -13.11
N TYR A 690 -5.51 9.92 -13.93
CA TYR A 690 -6.52 10.55 -14.80
C TYR A 690 -5.91 11.56 -15.80
N ASP A 691 -6.46 12.77 -15.91
CA ASP A 691 -6.10 13.73 -16.97
C ASP A 691 -4.65 14.28 -16.90
N GLY A 692 -3.95 14.08 -15.79
CA GLY A 692 -2.59 14.56 -15.59
C GLY A 692 -2.43 16.07 -15.61
N LYS A 693 -3.50 16.84 -15.29
CA LYS A 693 -3.45 18.31 -15.28
C LYS A 693 -2.43 18.81 -14.25
N GLN A 694 -1.73 19.88 -14.61
CA GLN A 694 -0.87 20.61 -13.67
C GLN A 694 -1.70 21.66 -12.93
N THR A 695 -1.79 21.52 -11.62
CA THR A 695 -2.50 22.46 -10.74
C THR A 695 -1.66 22.76 -9.50
N ARG A 696 -2.05 23.77 -8.73
CA ARG A 696 -1.33 24.16 -7.51
C ARG A 696 -1.54 23.15 -6.38
N ASN A 697 -0.78 23.34 -5.29
CA ASN A 697 -0.76 22.53 -4.08
C ASN A 697 -0.09 21.16 -4.28
N PHE A 698 0.79 20.82 -3.34
CA PHE A 698 1.46 19.53 -3.21
C PHE A 698 1.58 19.19 -1.71
N ALA A 699 1.74 17.92 -1.36
CA ALA A 699 2.02 17.50 0.01
C ALA A 699 2.99 16.32 0.01
N THR A 700 4.04 16.36 0.82
CA THR A 700 4.91 15.18 1.04
C THR A 700 4.23 14.16 1.94
N TYR A 701 4.76 12.94 1.97
CA TYR A 701 4.30 11.85 2.82
C TYR A 701 5.44 11.42 3.75
N ASN A 702 5.29 11.67 5.05
CA ASN A 702 6.38 11.53 6.02
C ASN A 702 5.97 10.53 7.10
N PRO A 703 6.38 9.26 7.01
CA PRO A 703 6.20 8.30 8.09
C PRO A 703 7.02 8.73 9.30
N GLN A 704 6.36 8.94 10.45
CA GLN A 704 6.97 9.43 11.68
C GLN A 704 7.10 8.34 12.74
N VAL A 705 6.10 7.45 12.86
CA VAL A 705 6.13 6.36 13.84
C VAL A 705 5.66 5.05 13.22
N VAL A 706 6.63 4.17 12.95
CA VAL A 706 6.42 2.78 12.57
C VAL A 706 7.02 1.89 13.65
N ARG A 707 6.23 0.95 14.19
CA ARG A 707 6.64 0.05 15.28
C ARG A 707 6.37 -1.41 14.92
N ASP A 708 7.28 -2.28 15.34
CA ASP A 708 7.21 -3.75 15.25
C ASP A 708 6.86 -4.41 16.60
N GLN A 709 6.93 -3.66 17.71
CA GLN A 709 6.73 -4.17 19.07
C GLN A 709 5.25 -4.26 19.50
N MET A 710 4.31 -3.74 18.69
CA MET A 710 2.90 -3.67 19.06
C MET A 710 2.16 -4.95 18.66
N PHE A 711 1.33 -5.47 19.56
CA PHE A 711 0.41 -6.56 19.23
C PHE A 711 -0.98 -6.29 19.79
N GLN A 712 -1.99 -6.34 18.92
CA GLN A 712 -3.35 -5.87 19.21
C GLN A 712 -4.34 -6.79 18.52
N LEU A 713 -5.47 -7.09 19.18
CA LEU A 713 -6.50 -7.97 18.63
C LEU A 713 -7.82 -7.23 18.42
N GLY A 714 -8.50 -7.59 17.35
CA GLY A 714 -9.85 -7.11 17.02
C GLY A 714 -10.59 -8.13 16.17
N LYS A 715 -11.74 -7.73 15.60
CA LYS A 715 -12.58 -8.60 14.77
C LYS A 715 -12.58 -8.15 13.31
N HIS A 716 -12.57 -9.11 12.38
CA HIS A 716 -12.81 -8.86 10.96
C HIS A 716 -14.23 -8.31 10.70
N GLY A 717 -14.44 -7.73 9.51
CA GLY A 717 -15.78 -7.37 9.05
C GLY A 717 -16.67 -8.59 8.74
N PRO A 718 -17.98 -8.39 8.46
CA PRO A 718 -18.94 -9.47 8.23
C PRO A 718 -18.54 -10.46 7.12
N ALA A 719 -17.88 -10.00 6.06
CA ALA A 719 -17.38 -10.84 4.96
C ALA A 719 -16.37 -11.92 5.40
N LYS A 720 -15.77 -11.80 6.59
CA LYS A 720 -14.93 -12.83 7.24
C LYS A 720 -15.46 -13.25 8.63
N ASN A 721 -16.79 -13.25 8.77
CA ASN A 721 -17.53 -13.79 9.92
C ASN A 721 -17.13 -13.21 11.29
N GLY A 722 -16.63 -11.97 11.37
CA GLY A 722 -16.31 -11.37 12.67
C GLY A 722 -15.11 -11.99 13.41
N ARG A 723 -14.27 -12.75 12.71
CA ARG A 723 -13.15 -13.51 13.31
C ARG A 723 -12.13 -12.65 14.02
N ILE A 724 -11.63 -13.13 15.17
CA ILE A 724 -10.53 -12.54 15.93
C ILE A 724 -9.24 -12.62 15.12
N VAL A 725 -8.59 -11.47 14.94
CA VAL A 725 -7.39 -11.28 14.15
C VAL A 725 -6.49 -10.19 14.76
N PRO A 726 -5.19 -10.16 14.42
CA PRO A 726 -4.37 -8.98 14.62
C PRO A 726 -4.99 -7.76 13.94
N ILE A 727 -4.92 -6.63 14.62
CA ILE A 727 -5.23 -5.31 14.08
C ILE A 727 -3.99 -4.42 14.20
N ARG A 728 -3.94 -3.38 13.39
CA ARG A 728 -2.88 -2.35 13.42
C ARG A 728 -3.46 -0.96 13.22
N SER A 729 -2.72 0.06 13.60
CA SER A 729 -2.94 1.39 13.04
C SER A 729 -2.46 1.41 11.58
N SER A 730 -3.28 1.98 10.70
CA SER A 730 -3.06 2.02 9.25
C SER A 730 -2.91 3.46 8.77
N SER A 731 -1.71 4.03 8.93
CA SER A 731 -1.38 5.46 8.75
C SER A 731 -2.42 6.34 9.41
N ALA A 732 -2.35 6.36 10.74
CA ALA A 732 -2.86 7.45 11.52
C ALA A 732 -2.32 8.79 10.96
N LEU A 733 -3.14 9.48 10.17
CA LEU A 733 -2.73 10.70 9.47
C LEU A 733 -2.71 11.89 10.41
N ILE A 734 -1.75 12.77 10.17
CA ILE A 734 -1.53 14.04 10.86
C ILE A 734 -1.21 15.08 9.77
N LEU A 735 -1.87 16.23 9.77
CA LEU A 735 -1.85 17.18 8.64
C LEU A 735 -1.41 18.58 9.09
N THR A 736 -0.60 19.26 8.28
CA THR A 736 -0.20 20.67 8.49
C THR A 736 -0.34 21.44 7.18
N SER A 737 -1.12 22.53 7.14
CA SER A 737 -1.38 23.27 5.89
C SER A 737 -0.74 24.64 5.87
N THR A 738 0.21 24.86 4.96
CA THR A 738 0.78 26.17 4.63
C THR A 738 0.05 26.76 3.41
N ASP A 739 -0.48 27.98 3.55
CA ASP A 739 -1.29 28.64 2.54
C ASP A 739 -0.50 29.49 1.52
N ILE A 740 -1.23 30.16 0.62
CA ILE A 740 -0.66 31.07 -0.41
C ILE A 740 0.10 32.26 0.19
N ASN A 741 -0.31 32.72 1.37
CA ASN A 741 0.31 33.80 2.13
C ASN A 741 1.46 33.33 3.05
N ARG A 742 1.81 32.03 2.98
CA ARG A 742 2.79 31.35 3.85
C ARG A 742 2.40 31.28 5.34
N GLN A 743 1.11 31.42 5.63
CA GLN A 743 0.56 31.16 6.96
C GLN A 743 0.35 29.66 7.14
N LYS A 744 0.70 29.12 8.31
CA LYS A 744 0.27 27.78 8.72
C LYS A 744 -1.14 27.89 9.30
N ILE A 745 -2.12 27.40 8.55
CA ILE A 745 -3.54 27.48 8.92
C ILE A 745 -3.80 26.58 10.13
N TYR A 746 -3.39 25.32 10.04
CA TYR A 746 -3.41 24.34 11.12
C TYR A 746 -2.11 23.54 11.12
N MET A 747 -1.73 23.04 12.30
CA MET A 747 -0.50 22.27 12.51
C MET A 747 -0.81 20.92 13.16
N GLN A 748 -0.33 19.85 12.53
CA GLN A 748 -0.41 18.46 12.99
C GLN A 748 -1.80 18.03 13.50
N GLN A 749 -2.84 18.34 12.74
CA GLN A 749 -4.22 17.94 13.02
C GLN A 749 -4.54 16.57 12.39
N PRO A 750 -5.08 15.59 13.14
CA PRO A 750 -5.62 14.37 12.54
C PRO A 750 -6.99 14.64 11.89
N PRO A 751 -7.23 14.21 10.63
CA PRO A 751 -8.53 14.39 9.99
C PRO A 751 -9.64 13.57 10.66
N THR A 752 -10.88 14.00 10.46
CA THR A 752 -12.09 13.36 11.00
C THR A 752 -13.06 12.95 9.89
N ALA A 753 -13.57 11.72 9.96
CA ALA A 753 -14.58 11.18 9.05
C ALA A 753 -15.98 11.77 9.31
N ALA A 754 -16.90 11.62 8.34
CA ALA A 754 -18.27 12.15 8.41
C ALA A 754 -19.04 11.80 9.69
N SER A 755 -18.84 10.58 10.17
CA SER A 755 -19.48 10.03 11.37
C SER A 755 -18.79 10.43 12.68
N GLY A 756 -17.88 11.42 12.65
CA GLY A 756 -17.17 11.92 13.83
C GLY A 756 -16.02 11.01 14.31
N HIS A 757 -15.57 10.05 13.51
CA HIS A 757 -14.43 9.19 13.88
C HIS A 757 -13.10 9.81 13.46
N SER A 758 -12.11 9.77 14.35
CA SER A 758 -10.74 10.17 14.02
C SER A 758 -10.10 9.21 13.00
N SER A 759 -9.27 9.76 12.13
CA SER A 759 -8.33 9.05 11.26
C SER A 759 -7.27 8.22 11.98
N GLN A 760 -7.16 8.35 13.30
CA GLN A 760 -6.40 7.47 14.20
C GLN A 760 -7.08 6.09 14.31
N ALA A 761 -7.26 5.43 13.17
CA ALA A 761 -8.09 4.24 13.00
C ALA A 761 -7.26 2.95 12.99
N PHE A 762 -7.92 1.86 13.37
CA PHE A 762 -7.35 0.51 13.37
C PHE A 762 -8.06 -0.37 12.33
N ALA A 763 -7.29 -1.24 11.66
CA ALA A 763 -7.80 -2.15 10.65
C ALA A 763 -7.39 -3.61 10.94
N PRO A 764 -8.28 -4.60 10.70
CA PRO A 764 -7.93 -6.01 10.57
C PRO A 764 -6.80 -6.22 9.56
N HIS A 765 -5.74 -6.92 9.97
CA HIS A 765 -4.53 -7.07 9.17
C HIS A 765 -3.94 -8.46 9.28
N PHE A 766 -3.58 -9.04 8.14
CA PHE A 766 -2.69 -10.20 8.09
C PHE A 766 -1.25 -9.69 7.87
N PRO A 767 -0.35 -9.80 8.87
CA PRO A 767 0.96 -9.17 8.78
C PRO A 767 1.95 -9.89 7.85
N HIS A 768 1.66 -11.11 7.42
CA HIS A 768 2.62 -11.97 6.70
C HIS A 768 3.94 -12.14 7.49
N THR A 769 3.84 -12.46 8.78
CA THR A 769 5.00 -12.69 9.67
C THR A 769 4.88 -14.03 10.39
N VAL A 770 4.28 -15.04 9.73
CA VAL A 770 3.95 -16.30 10.42
C VAL A 770 5.19 -17.14 10.67
N ARG A 771 5.26 -17.72 11.87
CA ARG A 771 6.38 -18.52 12.36
C ARG A 771 5.91 -19.84 12.96
N THR A 772 6.87 -20.74 13.15
CA THR A 772 6.67 -22.03 13.84
C THR A 772 7.25 -22.06 15.25
N LYS A 773 8.18 -21.14 15.58
CA LYS A 773 8.79 -20.99 16.90
C LYS A 773 8.52 -19.62 17.52
N GLU A 774 8.81 -18.54 16.79
CA GLU A 774 8.62 -17.15 17.26
C GLU A 774 7.14 -16.71 17.14
N THR A 775 6.22 -17.50 17.71
CA THR A 775 4.77 -17.24 17.70
C THR A 775 4.33 -16.54 18.98
N LYS A 776 3.05 -16.15 19.06
CA LYS A 776 2.46 -15.67 20.32
C LYS A 776 2.27 -16.82 21.31
N HIS A 777 2.57 -16.55 22.58
CA HIS A 777 2.39 -17.45 23.71
C HIS A 777 1.18 -17.02 24.56
N CYS A 778 0.76 -17.86 25.50
CA CYS A 778 -0.43 -17.59 26.32
C CYS A 778 -0.38 -16.22 27.03
N VAL A 779 0.79 -15.80 27.54
CA VAL A 779 0.96 -14.54 28.26
C VAL A 779 1.07 -13.30 27.36
N ASP A 780 1.09 -13.48 26.03
CA ASP A 780 0.94 -12.36 25.09
C ASP A 780 -0.53 -11.98 24.89
N CYS A 781 -1.46 -12.90 25.21
CA CYS A 781 -2.92 -12.73 25.02
C CYS A 781 -3.75 -12.85 26.31
N HIS A 782 -3.19 -13.38 27.39
CA HIS A 782 -3.86 -13.59 28.68
C HIS A 782 -3.02 -13.06 29.85
N ILE A 783 -3.67 -12.74 30.96
CA ILE A 783 -3.02 -12.24 32.18
C ILE A 783 -1.98 -13.26 32.67
N SER A 784 -0.76 -12.78 32.91
CA SER A 784 0.34 -13.57 33.44
C SER A 784 0.10 -13.86 34.93
N ARG A 785 0.37 -15.10 35.34
CA ARG A 785 0.33 -15.50 36.77
C ARG A 785 1.33 -14.70 37.61
N ASP A 786 2.42 -14.26 36.97
CA ASP A 786 3.49 -13.49 37.63
C ASP A 786 3.17 -11.98 37.64
N ASN A 787 1.99 -11.59 37.15
CA ASN A 787 1.41 -10.23 37.16
C ASN A 787 2.26 -9.16 36.46
N ASP A 788 3.10 -9.57 35.50
CA ASP A 788 4.11 -8.75 34.84
C ASP A 788 3.67 -8.14 33.48
N ASN A 789 2.44 -8.45 33.01
CA ASN A 789 2.00 -8.14 31.64
C ASN A 789 0.75 -7.24 31.54
N ASN A 790 0.32 -6.57 32.62
CA ASN A 790 -0.90 -5.75 32.62
C ASN A 790 -0.92 -4.65 31.53
N ALA A 791 0.22 -4.00 31.30
CA ALA A 791 0.36 -3.03 30.20
C ALA A 791 0.23 -3.69 28.81
N ILE A 792 0.75 -4.91 28.63
CA ILE A 792 0.60 -5.66 27.38
C ILE A 792 -0.87 -6.00 27.14
N MET A 793 -1.62 -6.41 28.17
CA MET A 793 -3.07 -6.63 28.08
C MET A 793 -3.83 -5.34 27.71
N ALA A 794 -3.48 -4.21 28.32
CA ALA A 794 -4.08 -2.91 27.98
C ALA A 794 -3.76 -2.48 26.52
N GLN A 795 -2.58 -2.81 25.99
CA GLN A 795 -2.25 -2.59 24.57
C GLN A 795 -3.04 -3.53 23.66
N LEU A 796 -3.11 -4.82 24.01
CA LEU A 796 -3.78 -5.88 23.25
C LEU A 796 -5.26 -5.57 22.99
N PHE A 797 -5.95 -5.08 24.03
CA PHE A 797 -7.38 -4.72 24.01
C PHE A 797 -7.66 -3.25 23.64
N LEU A 798 -6.67 -2.50 23.14
CA LEU A 798 -6.80 -1.08 22.76
C LEU A 798 -7.20 -0.12 23.90
N TYR A 799 -7.06 -0.48 25.18
CA TYR A 799 -7.33 0.43 26.30
C TYR A 799 -6.29 1.55 26.45
N GLY A 800 -5.14 1.42 25.80
CA GLY A 800 -4.08 2.43 25.78
C GLY A 800 -3.03 2.22 26.87
N THR A 801 -1.81 2.67 26.58
CA THR A 801 -0.62 2.45 27.42
C THR A 801 0.39 3.60 27.38
N ASN A 802 0.12 4.66 26.60
CA ASN A 802 1.08 5.70 26.24
C ASN A 802 2.39 5.14 25.63
N PHE A 803 2.35 3.95 25.02
CA PHE A 803 3.51 3.34 24.34
C PHE A 803 3.93 4.11 23.08
N VAL A 804 2.97 4.79 22.43
CA VAL A 804 3.22 5.77 21.39
C VAL A 804 2.57 7.08 21.82
N ASN A 805 3.36 8.15 21.86
CA ASN A 805 2.91 9.52 22.10
C ASN A 805 3.40 10.39 20.96
N PHE A 806 2.53 11.26 20.44
CA PHE A 806 2.89 12.26 19.45
C PHE A 806 3.19 13.59 20.15
N MET A 807 4.41 14.08 19.97
CA MET A 807 4.75 15.47 20.28
C MET A 807 4.60 16.27 18.98
N GLY A 808 3.75 17.30 19.02
CA GLY A 808 3.68 18.26 17.92
C GLY A 808 4.89 19.20 17.92
N ALA A 809 4.96 20.09 16.92
CA ALA A 809 5.93 21.17 16.87
C ALA A 809 5.85 22.06 18.11
N TYR A 810 4.65 22.19 18.70
CA TYR A 810 4.41 22.86 19.97
C TYR A 810 3.89 21.89 21.03
N THR A 811 4.41 22.01 22.25
CA THR A 811 3.82 21.43 23.46
C THR A 811 3.13 22.53 24.25
N TYR A 812 1.89 22.30 24.66
CA TYR A 812 1.08 23.27 25.38
C TYR A 812 1.14 23.01 26.89
N VAL A 813 1.54 24.01 27.66
CA VAL A 813 1.76 23.96 29.11
C VAL A 813 0.79 24.90 29.81
N GLY A 814 0.09 24.40 30.83
CA GLY A 814 -0.76 25.24 31.68
C GLY A 814 0.10 25.93 32.73
N THR A 815 0.20 27.25 32.66
CA THR A 815 1.02 28.08 33.57
C THR A 815 0.23 28.52 34.81
N GLY A 816 -0.79 27.75 35.20
CA GLY A 816 -1.65 28.06 36.34
C GLY A 816 -2.55 29.27 36.05
N GLU A 817 -2.43 30.31 36.87
CA GLU A 817 -3.19 31.57 36.70
C GLU A 817 -2.65 32.43 35.54
N ASP A 818 -1.38 32.26 35.16
CA ASP A 818 -0.76 33.01 34.06
C ASP A 818 -1.30 32.61 32.67
N GLY A 819 -2.00 31.48 32.58
CA GLY A 819 -2.69 31.00 31.37
C GLY A 819 -2.10 29.76 30.74
N VAL A 820 -1.73 29.86 29.46
CA VAL A 820 -1.22 28.74 28.65
C VAL A 820 -0.03 29.20 27.82
N GLU A 821 1.04 28.41 27.81
CA GLU A 821 2.23 28.64 27.00
C GLU A 821 2.39 27.53 25.94
N ALA A 822 2.65 27.91 24.69
CA ALA A 822 2.96 27.00 23.60
C ALA A 822 4.46 27.01 23.33
N VAL A 823 5.18 25.99 23.76
CA VAL A 823 6.66 25.88 23.65
C VAL A 823 7.03 25.08 22.40
N ARG A 824 7.94 25.59 21.56
CA ARG A 824 8.41 24.85 20.36
C ARG A 824 9.37 23.73 20.76
N VAL A 825 9.01 22.48 20.45
CA VAL A 825 9.77 21.28 20.86
C VAL A 825 10.38 20.47 19.71
N THR A 826 9.91 20.67 18.47
CA THR A 826 10.54 20.07 17.26
C THR A 826 10.94 21.13 16.25
N GLU A 827 11.78 20.72 15.30
CA GLU A 827 11.91 21.43 14.04
C GLU A 827 10.60 21.34 13.23
N ILE A 828 10.34 22.38 12.42
CA ILE A 828 9.10 22.53 11.64
C ILE A 828 9.18 21.79 10.30
N ASP A 829 10.33 21.88 9.64
CA ASP A 829 10.64 21.18 8.39
C ASP A 829 10.86 19.67 8.63
N GLU A 830 10.77 18.86 7.58
CA GLU A 830 11.01 17.41 7.69
C GLU A 830 12.51 17.05 7.60
N PRO A 831 13.01 16.09 8.41
CA PRO A 831 12.25 15.33 9.42
C PRO A 831 11.96 16.18 10.66
N GLN A 832 10.75 16.10 11.22
CA GLN A 832 10.38 16.85 12.44
C GLN A 832 11.09 16.32 13.71
N ALA A 833 12.39 16.56 13.79
CA ALA A 833 13.25 16.12 14.88
C ALA A 833 12.99 16.93 16.15
N VAL A 834 12.90 16.25 17.30
CA VAL A 834 12.82 16.90 18.62
C VAL A 834 14.11 17.67 18.86
N ILE A 835 14.02 18.94 19.26
CA ILE A 835 15.18 19.81 19.46
C ILE A 835 16.09 19.19 20.55
N GLY A 836 17.37 19.07 20.24
CA GLY A 836 18.37 18.42 21.11
C GLY A 836 18.41 16.88 21.07
N SER A 837 17.54 16.22 20.29
CA SER A 837 17.52 14.75 20.15
C SER A 837 18.71 14.15 19.38
N TYR A 838 18.79 12.82 19.37
CA TYR A 838 19.75 12.08 18.56
C TYR A 838 19.51 12.31 17.06
N LEU A 839 18.27 12.22 16.57
CA LEU A 839 17.93 12.58 15.19
C LEU A 839 18.36 14.02 14.86
N HIS A 840 18.03 14.99 15.71
CA HIS A 840 18.37 16.41 15.49
C HIS A 840 19.86 16.64 15.28
N ARG A 841 20.72 15.90 15.99
CA ARG A 841 22.18 15.95 15.81
C ARG A 841 22.66 15.62 14.39
N TYR A 842 21.95 14.75 13.68
CA TYR A 842 22.36 14.27 12.35
C TYR A 842 21.56 14.89 11.20
N SER A 843 20.26 15.16 11.39
CA SER A 843 19.44 15.82 10.37
C SER A 843 19.59 17.35 10.37
N TYR A 844 19.98 17.96 11.50
CA TYR A 844 20.24 19.40 11.66
C TYR A 844 21.49 19.68 12.53
N PRO A 845 22.70 19.27 12.10
CA PRO A 845 23.90 19.36 12.93
C PRO A 845 24.26 20.81 13.34
N ASP A 846 23.97 21.81 12.52
CA ASP A 846 24.25 23.22 12.84
C ASP A 846 23.26 23.76 13.89
N TYR A 847 21.97 23.41 13.77
CA TYR A 847 20.95 23.81 14.75
C TYR A 847 21.08 23.05 16.07
N PHE A 848 21.48 21.77 16.02
CA PHE A 848 21.85 21.00 17.21
C PHE A 848 23.04 21.65 17.93
N LYS A 849 24.08 22.03 17.19
CA LYS A 849 25.25 22.72 17.75
C LYS A 849 24.87 24.04 18.39
N GLU A 850 24.03 24.85 17.74
CA GLU A 850 23.52 26.10 18.30
C GLU A 850 22.73 25.89 19.61
N HIS A 851 21.83 24.90 19.64
CA HIS A 851 21.06 24.57 20.84
C HIS A 851 21.94 24.11 22.02
N VAL A 852 23.00 23.34 21.76
CA VAL A 852 23.95 22.89 22.80
C VAL A 852 24.90 24.00 23.25
N GLU A 853 25.55 24.70 22.31
CA GLU A 853 26.67 25.60 22.60
C GLU A 853 26.24 27.03 22.97
N LYS A 854 25.18 27.55 22.33
CA LYS A 854 24.70 28.93 22.55
C LYS A 854 23.48 29.00 23.46
N ASN A 855 22.50 28.12 23.22
CA ASN A 855 21.23 28.13 23.94
C ASN A 855 21.26 27.29 25.21
N HIS A 856 22.40 26.67 25.54
CA HIS A 856 22.62 25.89 26.77
C HIS A 856 21.55 24.82 27.05
N LEU A 857 21.04 24.16 26.00
CA LEU A 857 19.95 23.18 26.03
C LEU A 857 18.56 23.74 26.37
N GLU A 858 18.38 25.06 26.41
CA GLU A 858 17.09 25.72 26.60
C GLU A 858 16.35 25.92 25.26
N LEU A 859 15.04 25.68 25.26
CA LEU A 859 14.16 25.95 24.13
C LEU A 859 13.87 27.46 24.07
N GLN A 860 14.18 28.10 22.95
CA GLN A 860 14.19 29.56 22.82
C GLN A 860 12.89 30.17 22.27
N GLU A 861 11.94 29.36 21.79
CA GLU A 861 10.67 29.84 21.23
C GLU A 861 9.50 29.31 22.07
N SER A 862 8.78 30.24 22.71
CA SER A 862 7.48 29.99 23.30
C SER A 862 6.51 31.15 23.03
N HIS A 863 5.21 30.85 23.07
CA HIS A 863 4.13 31.82 22.85
C HIS A 863 3.15 31.74 24.02
N LEU A 864 3.08 32.80 24.82
CA LEU A 864 2.19 32.88 25.98
C LEU A 864 0.82 33.46 25.60
N HIS A 865 -0.25 32.75 25.94
CA HIS A 865 -1.60 33.29 26.00
C HIS A 865 -1.99 33.50 27.46
N HIS A 866 -2.16 34.77 27.85
CA HIS A 866 -2.50 35.12 29.23
C HIS A 866 -3.80 34.47 29.71
N GLY A 867 -3.81 34.12 30.99
CA GLY A 867 -4.97 33.61 31.71
C GLY A 867 -6.10 34.63 31.75
N ALA A 868 -7.34 34.14 31.78
CA ALA A 868 -8.53 34.98 31.66
C ALA A 868 -9.38 35.00 32.94
N GLY A 869 -8.69 34.89 34.09
CA GLY A 869 -9.25 34.76 35.43
C GLY A 869 -9.44 33.28 35.83
N GLY A 870 -8.69 32.82 36.83
CA GLY A 870 -8.75 31.45 37.35
C GLY A 870 -7.67 30.51 36.77
N VAL A 871 -7.43 29.40 37.47
CA VAL A 871 -6.33 28.46 37.21
C VAL A 871 -6.61 27.57 35.98
N THR A 872 -5.67 27.54 35.03
CA THR A 872 -5.68 26.61 33.89
C THR A 872 -5.35 25.20 34.34
N ASN A 873 -6.38 24.36 34.53
CA ASN A 873 -6.26 23.03 35.11
C ASN A 873 -6.15 21.88 34.09
N THR A 874 -6.62 22.07 32.85
CA THR A 874 -6.64 21.04 31.81
C THR A 874 -6.58 21.70 30.45
N ILE A 875 -5.80 21.14 29.54
CA ILE A 875 -5.61 21.63 28.17
C ILE A 875 -5.92 20.51 27.19
N GLN A 876 -6.66 20.81 26.12
CA GLN A 876 -6.93 19.87 25.03
C GLN A 876 -6.82 20.56 23.66
N HIS A 877 -5.77 20.22 22.91
CA HIS A 877 -5.60 20.68 21.53
C HIS A 877 -6.54 19.93 20.56
N ARG A 878 -7.17 20.66 19.63
CA ARG A 878 -8.07 20.18 18.58
C ARG A 878 -7.99 21.10 17.35
N GLY A 879 -7.03 20.84 16.47
CA GLY A 879 -6.90 21.54 15.20
C GLY A 879 -6.33 22.95 15.36
N GLU A 880 -7.11 23.98 15.05
CA GLU A 880 -6.73 25.38 15.34
C GLU A 880 -7.07 25.81 16.79
N TYR A 881 -7.77 24.96 17.55
CA TYR A 881 -8.29 25.31 18.87
C TYR A 881 -7.53 24.62 19.99
N LEU A 882 -7.33 25.36 21.07
CA LEU A 882 -6.76 24.87 22.31
C LEU A 882 -7.77 25.13 23.42
N TYR A 883 -8.51 24.09 23.82
CA TYR A 883 -9.52 24.21 24.85
C TYR A 883 -8.88 24.15 26.23
N THR A 884 -9.38 24.97 27.16
CA THR A 884 -8.92 24.97 28.56
C THR A 884 -10.07 25.05 29.56
N THR A 885 -9.86 24.46 30.73
CA THR A 885 -10.69 24.71 31.93
C THR A 885 -9.95 25.68 32.85
N ALA A 886 -10.37 26.94 32.87
CA ALA A 886 -9.74 28.03 33.61
C ALA A 886 -10.35 28.25 35.02
N GLY A 887 -10.73 27.18 35.72
CA GLY A 887 -11.36 27.27 37.03
C GLY A 887 -12.66 28.11 37.01
N GLU A 888 -12.69 29.19 37.81
CA GLU A 888 -13.80 30.16 37.84
C GLU A 888 -14.01 30.86 36.48
N GLY A 889 -12.97 30.97 35.65
CA GLY A 889 -13.04 31.50 34.28
C GLY A 889 -13.71 30.58 33.26
N GLY A 890 -14.17 29.40 33.69
CA GLY A 890 -14.99 28.47 32.90
C GLY A 890 -14.24 27.65 31.86
N PHE A 891 -14.99 27.05 30.93
CA PHE A 891 -14.47 26.42 29.73
C PHE A 891 -14.23 27.48 28.65
N ARG A 892 -13.08 27.41 27.97
CA ARG A 892 -12.67 28.35 26.93
C ARG A 892 -12.06 27.61 25.74
#